data_AF-A0A0E0E469-F1
#
_entry.id   AF-A0A0E0E469-F1
#
_cell.length_a   1.000
_cell.length_b   1.000
_cell.length_c   1.000
_cell.angle_alpha   90.00
_cell.angle_beta   90.00
_cell.angle_gamma   90.00
#
_symmetry.space_group_name_H-M   'P 1'
#
loop_
_entity.id
_entity.type
_entity.pdbx_description
1 polymer ?
#
loop_
_entity_poly.entity_id
_entity_poly.type
_entity_poly.pdbx_seq_one_letter_code
_entity_poly.pdbx_strand_id
1 'polypeptide(L)'
;MADLHTYLYLGLALVSLLAVQLARRRRSSAAHGSGALRLPPGPWQLPVIGSLHHLAGKLPHQAMRDLARRHGPVMMLRLGEVPTLVVSSREAAREVTKTHDVSFATRPLSATTRVFSNGGRDIVFAPYGDYWRQLRKITVTELLSARRVASFRAIREEEVAAMLRAVAASAAAGRAVEMRPLLSAFVSDSTVRAVMGDRFPHRDVFLRELDRSIELVAGFNPADLWPSSRLAGCLTGTMRQAKKCWDTMSSILESTIQEHLQKNGSGGGGAGATDEDLIDVLLRIQKEGRLQFPFDMDDIKSVIQDVFGAGSETSATTLGWAIAELIRNPAAMKKATAEVRQAFAAAGAVSEGALGELRYLHLVIRETLRLHPPAPLLVPRECREPCKVLGYDVPRGTQVLVNIWAIGRDPRYWPGGSPEEFRPERFGDGEPAAVRDFKGTDYELLPFGAGRRMCPGMALGLANVELPLASLLFHFDWEVPGLADPAEFDMTEAFGITVRREANLVIRPILRVPMPGDVFGAGSETSATTLGWAIAELIRNPAAMKKATAEVRQAFAAAGAVSEGALGELRYLHLVIRETLRLHPPAPLLVPRECREPCKVLGYDVPRGTQVLVNIWAIGRDPRYWPGGSPEEFRPERFGDGEPAAVRDFKGTDYELLPFGAGRRMCPGMALGLANVELPLASLLFHFDWEVPGLADPAEFDMTEAFGITVRREANLVIRPILRVPMPGV
;
A
#
# COMPACT_ATOMS: atom_id res chain seq x y z
N MET A 1 45.58 39.52 -4.56
CA MET A 1 45.19 39.99 -3.21
C MET A 1 43.98 39.24 -2.62
N ALA A 2 43.07 38.69 -3.44
CA ALA A 2 41.92 37.91 -2.96
C ALA A 2 42.31 36.56 -2.32
N ASP A 3 43.32 35.85 -2.85
CA ASP A 3 43.73 34.54 -2.31
C ASP A 3 44.39 34.64 -0.93
N LEU A 4 45.15 35.71 -0.67
CA LEU A 4 45.84 35.90 0.60
C LEU A 4 44.86 36.09 1.77
N HIS A 5 43.71 36.74 1.50
CA HIS A 5 42.64 36.91 2.49
C HIS A 5 41.95 35.57 2.79
N THR A 6 41.69 34.76 1.76
CA THR A 6 41.11 33.42 1.93
C THR A 6 41.99 32.51 2.78
N TYR A 7 43.30 32.49 2.55
CA TYR A 7 44.25 31.73 3.37
C TYR A 7 44.37 32.29 4.80
N LEU A 8 44.28 33.61 4.98
CA LEU A 8 44.28 34.25 6.30
C LEU A 8 43.03 33.88 7.11
N TYR A 9 41.85 33.88 6.48
CA TYR A 9 40.60 33.48 7.13
C TYR A 9 40.56 31.98 7.45
N LEU A 10 41.07 31.12 6.56
CA LEU A 10 41.23 29.69 6.82
C LEU A 10 42.22 29.43 7.96
N GLY A 11 43.34 30.16 7.98
CA GLY A 11 44.33 30.11 9.07
C GLY A 11 43.73 30.56 10.41
N LEU A 12 43.01 31.69 10.44
CA LEU A 12 42.34 32.20 11.63
C LEU A 12 41.25 31.23 12.15
N ALA A 13 40.49 30.60 11.25
CA ALA A 13 39.51 29.59 11.59
C ALA A 13 40.17 28.34 12.20
N LEU A 14 41.25 27.83 11.60
CA LEU A 14 42.03 26.71 12.14
C LEU A 14 42.66 27.02 13.49
N VAL A 15 43.23 28.21 13.67
CA VAL A 15 43.81 28.67 14.95
C VAL A 15 42.75 28.82 16.03
N SER A 16 41.57 29.33 15.67
CA SER A 16 40.43 29.45 16.59
C SER A 16 39.91 28.06 16.99
N LEU A 17 39.86 27.11 16.06
CA LEU A 17 39.48 25.72 16.31
C LEU A 17 40.50 25.02 17.23
N LEU A 18 41.80 25.25 17.01
CA LEU A 18 42.90 24.80 17.87
C LEU A 18 42.84 25.43 19.28
N ALA A 19 42.56 26.72 19.39
CA ALA A 19 42.41 27.43 20.66
C ALA A 19 41.21 26.91 21.46
N VAL A 20 40.07 26.64 20.80
CA VAL A 20 38.90 26.00 21.42
C VAL A 20 39.21 24.57 21.85
N GLN A 21 39.96 23.80 21.06
CA GLN A 21 40.42 22.47 21.46
C GLN A 21 41.35 22.50 22.67
N LEU A 22 42.30 23.44 22.72
CA LEU A 22 43.23 23.62 23.84
C LEU A 22 42.51 24.10 25.11
N ALA A 23 41.54 25.01 24.98
CA ALA A 23 40.70 25.46 26.10
C ALA A 23 39.80 24.33 26.63
N ARG A 24 39.27 23.46 25.76
CA ARG A 24 38.48 22.28 26.17
C ARG A 24 39.35 21.20 26.81
N ARG A 25 40.57 20.96 26.33
CA ARG A 25 41.54 20.05 26.98
C ARG A 25 41.94 20.54 28.38
N ARG A 26 42.13 21.85 28.57
CA ARG A 26 42.38 22.43 29.91
C ARG A 26 41.18 22.32 30.85
N ARG A 27 39.94 22.42 30.34
CA ARG A 27 38.72 22.18 31.14
C ARG A 27 38.44 20.70 31.43
N SER A 28 38.84 19.76 30.56
CA SER A 28 38.69 18.31 30.83
C SER A 28 39.76 17.77 31.79
N SER A 29 40.93 18.41 31.87
CA SER A 29 41.98 18.09 32.85
C SER A 29 41.59 18.51 34.27
N ALA A 30 40.78 19.56 34.44
CA ALA A 30 40.33 20.02 35.76
C ALA A 30 39.19 19.18 36.39
N ALA A 31 38.68 18.15 35.71
CA ALA A 31 37.60 17.28 36.19
C ALA A 31 38.08 15.87 36.63
N HIS A 32 39.39 15.62 36.71
CA HIS A 32 39.94 14.33 37.15
C HIS A 32 40.15 14.26 38.67
N GLY A 33 39.06 14.44 39.42
CA GLY A 33 39.01 14.22 40.87
C GLY A 33 37.78 13.41 41.26
N SER A 34 38.00 12.16 41.67
CA SER A 34 37.06 11.13 42.19
C SER A 34 36.23 10.31 41.17
N GLY A 35 36.53 9.00 41.07
CA GLY A 35 35.65 7.95 40.52
C GLY A 35 35.34 7.97 39.01
N ALA A 36 36.35 7.80 38.13
CA ALA A 36 36.12 7.80 36.67
C ALA A 36 35.17 6.67 36.22
N LEU A 37 34.07 7.04 35.53
CA LEU A 37 33.12 6.10 34.94
C LEU A 37 33.80 5.20 33.90
N ARG A 38 33.50 3.90 33.92
CA ARG A 38 33.97 2.93 32.93
C ARG A 38 33.04 2.95 31.72
N LEU A 39 33.15 3.99 30.88
CA LEU A 39 32.34 4.13 29.68
C LEU A 39 32.64 3.02 28.64
N PRO A 40 31.66 2.64 27.81
CA PRO A 40 31.90 1.74 26.68
C PRO A 40 32.99 2.27 25.74
N PRO A 41 33.77 1.38 25.11
CA PRO A 41 34.76 1.78 24.11
C PRO A 41 34.10 2.45 22.91
N GLY A 42 34.86 3.20 22.13
CA GLY A 42 34.35 3.85 20.93
C GLY A 42 35.46 4.39 20.04
N PRO A 43 35.13 4.76 18.79
CA PRO A 43 36.08 5.39 17.90
C PRO A 43 36.45 6.79 18.41
N TRP A 44 37.58 7.30 17.94
CA TRP A 44 38.02 8.66 18.23
C TRP A 44 37.02 9.70 17.70
N GLN A 45 36.99 10.86 18.36
CA GLN A 45 35.98 11.89 18.15
C GLN A 45 36.63 13.20 17.69
N LEU A 46 36.01 13.86 16.72
CA LEU A 46 36.35 15.24 16.34
C LEU A 46 35.57 16.23 17.20
N PRO A 47 36.09 17.45 17.44
CA PRO A 47 35.31 18.49 18.09
C PRO A 47 34.06 18.82 17.27
N VAL A 48 32.99 19.21 17.97
CA VAL A 48 31.70 19.64 17.40
C VAL A 48 30.89 18.51 16.75
N ILE A 49 31.47 17.75 15.82
CA ILE A 49 30.75 16.69 15.07
C ILE A 49 30.86 15.30 15.73
N GLY A 50 31.78 15.13 16.69
CA GLY A 50 31.98 13.86 17.38
C GLY A 50 32.40 12.73 16.43
N SER A 51 31.64 11.65 16.43
CA SER A 51 31.84 10.44 15.64
C SER A 51 31.15 10.45 14.27
N LEU A 52 30.43 11.51 13.89
CA LEU A 52 29.65 11.56 12.63
C LEU A 52 30.47 11.27 11.38
N HIS A 53 31.73 11.68 11.35
CA HIS A 53 32.65 11.44 10.22
C HIS A 53 32.92 9.95 9.95
N HIS A 54 32.73 9.06 10.93
CA HIS A 54 32.82 7.61 10.72
C HIS A 54 31.61 7.02 9.98
N LEU A 55 30.50 7.77 9.93
CA LEU A 55 29.25 7.37 9.25
C LEU A 55 29.13 7.98 7.85
N ALA A 56 29.99 8.96 7.52
CA ALA A 56 29.91 9.67 6.24
C ALA A 56 30.12 8.72 5.05
N GLY A 57 29.26 8.83 4.04
CA GLY A 57 29.32 8.02 2.81
C GLY A 57 28.89 6.56 2.98
N LYS A 58 28.31 6.19 4.13
CA LYS A 58 27.80 4.84 4.40
C LYS A 58 26.43 4.91 5.07
N LEU A 59 25.68 3.82 4.98
CA LEU A 59 24.44 3.67 5.73
C LEU A 59 24.75 3.53 7.23
N PRO A 60 24.13 4.34 8.12
CA PRO A 60 24.46 4.38 9.54
C PRO A 60 24.46 3.02 10.24
N HIS A 61 23.47 2.15 10.01
CA HIS A 61 23.40 0.82 10.62
C HIS A 61 24.55 -0.09 10.19
N GLN A 62 24.97 -0.02 8.93
CA GLN A 62 26.10 -0.79 8.42
C GLN A 62 27.44 -0.24 8.94
N ALA A 63 27.63 1.08 8.92
CA ALA A 63 28.82 1.72 9.46
C ALA A 63 28.98 1.44 10.96
N MET A 64 27.87 1.46 11.71
CA MET A 64 27.84 1.11 13.13
C MET A 64 28.17 -0.37 13.38
N ARG A 65 27.72 -1.31 12.51
CA ARG A 65 28.15 -2.72 12.58
C ARG A 65 29.68 -2.83 12.43
N ASP A 66 30.25 -2.16 11.43
CA ASP A 66 31.69 -2.23 11.14
C ASP A 66 32.54 -1.61 12.26
N LEU A 67 32.01 -0.58 12.92
CA LEU A 67 32.61 -0.01 14.14
C LEU A 67 32.47 -0.98 15.32
N ALA A 68 31.32 -1.61 15.53
CA ALA A 68 31.10 -2.57 16.61
C ALA A 68 32.02 -3.80 16.49
N ARG A 69 32.35 -4.25 15.28
CA ARG A 69 33.35 -5.31 15.06
C ARG A 69 34.76 -4.94 15.58
N ARG A 70 35.09 -3.65 15.62
CA ARG A 70 36.40 -3.14 16.06
C ARG A 70 36.42 -2.74 17.54
N HIS A 71 35.32 -2.17 18.03
CA HIS A 71 35.24 -1.60 19.38
C HIS A 71 34.51 -2.51 20.38
N GLY A 72 33.76 -3.51 19.91
CA GLY A 72 33.01 -4.43 20.74
C GLY A 72 31.49 -4.29 20.59
N PRO A 73 30.73 -5.21 21.21
CA PRO A 73 29.28 -5.33 21.04
C PRO A 73 28.46 -4.18 21.66
N VAL A 74 29.09 -3.37 22.51
CA VAL A 74 28.53 -2.16 23.13
C VAL A 74 29.56 -1.06 22.93
N MET A 75 29.19 -0.01 22.21
CA MET A 75 30.10 1.09 21.90
C MET A 75 29.47 2.46 22.15
N MET A 76 30.30 3.43 22.52
CA MET A 76 29.88 4.83 22.72
C MET A 76 30.26 5.68 21.51
N LEU A 77 29.27 6.30 20.90
CA LEU A 77 29.41 7.32 19.86
C LEU A 77 28.99 8.69 20.40
N ARG A 78 29.48 9.75 19.75
CA ARG A 78 29.00 11.12 19.96
C ARG A 78 28.46 11.65 18.63
N LEU A 79 27.15 11.73 18.45
CA LEU A 79 26.54 12.22 17.21
C LEU A 79 26.26 13.72 17.38
N GLY A 80 27.18 14.57 16.92
CA GLY A 80 27.14 16.00 17.24
C GLY A 80 27.32 16.23 18.75
N GLU A 81 26.26 16.68 19.42
CA GLU A 81 26.18 16.85 20.87
C GLU A 81 25.50 15.69 21.59
N VAL A 82 24.94 14.71 20.87
CA VAL A 82 24.15 13.63 21.46
C VAL A 82 25.05 12.45 21.83
N PRO A 83 25.17 12.07 23.12
CA PRO A 83 25.82 10.82 23.51
C PRO A 83 24.97 9.63 23.10
N THR A 84 25.55 8.67 22.38
CA THR A 84 24.81 7.55 21.80
C THR A 84 25.52 6.22 22.07
N LEU A 85 24.88 5.37 22.85
CA LEU A 85 25.22 3.97 23.03
C LEU A 85 24.69 3.16 21.84
N VAL A 86 25.56 2.42 21.18
CA VAL A 86 25.15 1.46 20.15
C VAL A 86 25.34 0.04 20.67
N VAL A 87 24.28 -0.75 20.59
CA VAL A 87 24.23 -2.14 21.03
C VAL A 87 24.09 -3.04 19.81
N SER A 88 25.01 -3.98 19.62
CA SER A 88 25.11 -4.85 18.44
C SER A 88 25.27 -6.34 18.80
N SER A 89 24.77 -6.77 19.95
CA SER A 89 24.75 -8.19 20.37
C SER A 89 23.44 -8.54 21.05
N ARG A 90 23.08 -9.84 21.05
CA ARG A 90 21.87 -10.32 21.71
C ARG A 90 21.93 -10.12 23.22
N GLU A 91 23.11 -10.26 23.84
CA GLU A 91 23.32 -10.12 25.28
C GLU A 91 23.07 -8.68 25.73
N ALA A 92 23.67 -7.71 25.04
CA ALA A 92 23.46 -6.30 25.36
C ALA A 92 22.04 -5.84 25.00
N ALA A 93 21.44 -6.35 23.92
CA ALA A 93 20.05 -6.04 23.58
C ALA A 93 19.10 -6.54 24.69
N ARG A 94 19.37 -7.73 25.25
CA ARG A 94 18.66 -8.28 26.40
C ARG A 94 18.85 -7.44 27.66
N GLU A 95 20.07 -6.99 27.96
CA GLU A 95 20.28 -6.12 29.11
C GLU A 95 19.52 -4.80 28.99
N VAL A 96 19.55 -4.15 27.82
CA VAL A 96 18.84 -2.89 27.59
C VAL A 96 17.32 -3.04 27.64
N THR A 97 16.77 -4.13 27.09
CA THR A 97 15.31 -4.26 26.89
C THR A 97 14.61 -5.21 27.85
N LYS A 98 15.35 -5.92 28.71
CA LYS A 98 14.78 -6.81 29.75
C LYS A 98 15.38 -6.56 31.12
N THR A 99 16.70 -6.63 31.27
CA THR A 99 17.35 -6.45 32.58
C THR A 99 17.17 -5.02 33.12
N HIS A 100 17.37 -4.03 32.26
CA HIS A 100 17.25 -2.60 32.56
C HIS A 100 16.10 -1.95 31.78
N ASP A 101 15.07 -2.73 31.46
CA ASP A 101 13.93 -2.33 30.63
C ASP A 101 13.34 -0.98 31.06
N VAL A 102 13.05 -0.79 32.35
CA VAL A 102 12.50 0.48 32.88
C VAL A 102 13.47 1.65 32.68
N SER A 103 14.76 1.44 32.91
CA SER A 103 15.80 2.47 32.75
C SER A 103 15.95 2.91 31.29
N PHE A 104 15.62 2.06 30.31
CA PHE A 104 15.70 2.36 28.88
C PHE A 104 14.34 2.45 28.18
N ALA A 105 13.24 2.41 28.91
CA ALA A 105 11.91 2.44 28.31
C ALA A 105 11.52 3.85 27.81
N THR A 106 12.22 4.92 28.20
CA THR A 106 11.90 6.27 27.71
C THR A 106 12.55 6.55 26.35
N ARG A 107 12.03 7.56 25.65
CA ARG A 107 12.47 7.97 24.31
C ARG A 107 13.11 9.35 24.39
N PRO A 108 14.18 9.62 23.61
CA PRO A 108 14.69 10.97 23.48
C PRO A 108 13.72 11.81 22.63
N LEU A 109 13.35 12.99 23.12
CA LEU A 109 12.53 13.96 22.39
C LEU A 109 13.44 15.00 21.72
N SER A 110 13.94 14.64 20.53
CA SER A 110 14.64 15.53 19.62
C SER A 110 13.75 16.70 19.16
N ALA A 111 14.32 17.66 18.44
CA ALA A 111 13.55 18.81 17.96
C ALA A 111 12.45 18.36 16.97
N THR A 112 12.80 17.50 16.02
CA THR A 112 11.85 16.97 15.03
C THR A 112 10.79 16.07 15.65
N THR A 113 11.19 15.10 16.48
CA THR A 113 10.25 14.17 17.15
C THR A 113 9.29 14.92 18.06
N ARG A 114 9.72 15.99 18.73
CA ARG A 114 8.83 16.84 19.54
C ARG A 114 7.71 17.48 18.72
N VAL A 115 7.96 17.84 17.45
CA VAL A 115 6.92 18.37 16.57
C VAL A 115 5.95 17.25 16.16
N PHE A 116 6.48 16.14 15.65
CA PHE A 116 5.66 15.03 15.15
C PHE A 116 4.95 14.19 16.21
N SER A 117 5.29 14.38 17.48
CA SER A 117 4.63 13.72 18.62
C SER A 117 3.79 14.68 19.46
N ASN A 118 3.56 15.91 18.98
CA ASN A 118 2.92 16.98 19.75
C ASN A 118 3.49 17.14 21.18
N GLY A 119 4.82 17.13 21.32
CA GLY A 119 5.49 17.23 22.60
C GLY A 119 5.69 15.90 23.34
N GLY A 120 5.47 14.76 22.70
CA GLY A 120 5.55 13.42 23.32
C GLY A 120 4.19 12.96 23.87
N ARG A 121 3.11 13.28 23.16
CA ARG A 121 1.72 12.89 23.42
C ARG A 121 1.24 11.72 22.54
N ASP A 122 2.17 11.10 21.84
CA ASP A 122 1.97 9.96 20.97
C ASP A 122 2.27 8.63 21.69
N ILE A 123 2.25 7.49 21.00
CA ILE A 123 2.60 6.18 21.57
C ILE A 123 4.09 5.87 21.36
N VAL A 124 4.67 6.30 20.23
CA VAL A 124 6.01 5.94 19.78
C VAL A 124 7.08 6.68 20.57
N PHE A 125 6.96 8.01 20.69
CA PHE A 125 7.95 8.93 21.28
C PHE A 125 7.62 9.43 22.68
N ALA A 126 6.39 9.23 23.18
CA ALA A 126 6.03 9.65 24.54
C ALA A 126 6.99 9.11 25.61
N PRO A 127 7.43 9.95 26.57
CA PRO A 127 8.26 9.53 27.68
C PRO A 127 7.66 8.37 28.48
N TYR A 128 8.51 7.51 29.04
CA TYR A 128 8.01 6.40 29.85
C TYR A 128 7.43 6.89 31.18
N GLY A 129 6.15 6.61 31.38
CA GLY A 129 5.40 6.97 32.57
C GLY A 129 3.96 6.47 32.47
N ASP A 130 3.13 6.88 33.41
CA ASP A 130 1.77 6.36 33.57
C ASP A 130 0.87 6.73 32.38
N TYR A 131 1.02 7.94 31.85
CA TYR A 131 0.38 8.38 30.62
C TYR A 131 0.70 7.45 29.43
N TRP A 132 1.98 7.18 29.17
CA TRP A 132 2.36 6.25 28.10
C TRP A 132 1.83 4.83 28.36
N ARG A 133 1.83 4.36 29.62
CA ARG A 133 1.25 3.05 29.98
C ARG A 133 -0.25 3.00 29.68
N GLN A 134 -0.98 4.09 29.92
CA GLN A 134 -2.39 4.24 29.56
C GLN A 134 -2.59 4.16 28.05
N LEU A 135 -1.87 4.99 27.27
CA LEU A 135 -1.95 4.95 25.81
C LEU A 135 -1.61 3.57 25.27
N ARG A 136 -0.52 2.97 25.76
CA ARG A 136 -0.09 1.63 25.37
C ARG A 136 -1.15 0.57 25.64
N LYS A 137 -1.85 0.67 26.77
CA LYS A 137 -2.95 -0.23 27.12
C LYS A 137 -4.09 -0.08 26.12
N ILE A 138 -4.55 1.16 25.87
CA ILE A 138 -5.61 1.46 24.88
C ILE A 138 -5.23 0.87 23.51
N THR A 139 -4.01 1.12 23.04
CA THR A 139 -3.54 0.61 21.74
C THR A 139 -3.59 -0.92 21.66
N VAL A 140 -3.10 -1.62 22.68
CA VAL A 140 -3.00 -3.09 22.64
C VAL A 140 -4.35 -3.78 22.87
N THR A 141 -5.23 -3.22 23.72
CA THR A 141 -6.51 -3.86 24.05
C THR A 141 -7.63 -3.47 23.09
N GLU A 142 -7.70 -2.20 22.71
CA GLU A 142 -8.84 -1.65 21.96
C GLU A 142 -8.57 -1.55 20.46
N LEU A 143 -7.36 -1.12 20.08
CA LEU A 143 -7.05 -0.78 18.68
C LEU A 143 -6.39 -1.93 17.90
N LEU A 144 -5.39 -2.59 18.49
CA LEU A 144 -4.51 -3.55 17.81
C LEU A 144 -4.55 -4.94 18.47
N SER A 145 -5.64 -5.26 19.18
CA SER A 145 -5.86 -6.62 19.67
C SER A 145 -6.08 -7.58 18.51
N ALA A 146 -5.77 -8.87 18.70
CA ALA A 146 -5.96 -9.88 17.65
C ALA A 146 -7.40 -9.91 17.11
N ARG A 147 -8.38 -9.71 18.00
CA ARG A 147 -9.80 -9.60 17.64
C ARG A 147 -10.08 -8.41 16.73
N ARG A 148 -9.53 -7.23 17.05
CA ARG A 148 -9.72 -6.01 16.26
C ARG A 148 -8.98 -6.08 14.93
N VAL A 149 -7.76 -6.63 14.90
CA VAL A 149 -7.06 -6.87 13.63
C VAL A 149 -7.87 -7.80 12.74
N ALA A 150 -8.44 -8.87 13.29
CA ALA A 150 -9.29 -9.81 12.55
C ALA A 150 -10.59 -9.17 12.01
N SER A 151 -11.17 -8.17 12.69
CA SER A 151 -12.37 -7.48 12.17
C SER A 151 -12.08 -6.68 10.90
N PHE A 152 -10.84 -6.24 10.67
CA PHE A 152 -10.43 -5.54 9.44
C PHE A 152 -10.09 -6.47 8.27
N ARG A 153 -10.40 -7.78 8.38
CA ARG A 153 -10.13 -8.77 7.33
C ARG A 153 -10.77 -8.41 6.00
N ALA A 154 -12.05 -8.03 5.99
CA ALA A 154 -12.76 -7.69 4.76
C ALA A 154 -12.08 -6.53 4.02
N ILE A 155 -11.69 -5.48 4.75
CA ILE A 155 -10.91 -4.35 4.22
C ILE A 155 -9.62 -4.84 3.56
N ARG A 156 -8.84 -5.69 4.25
CA ARG A 156 -7.60 -6.24 3.69
C ARG A 156 -7.85 -7.06 2.43
N GLU A 157 -8.83 -7.95 2.44
CA GLU A 157 -9.18 -8.79 1.28
C GLU A 157 -9.61 -7.94 0.08
N GLU A 158 -10.38 -6.86 0.29
CA GLU A 158 -10.78 -5.91 -0.76
C GLU A 158 -9.60 -5.13 -1.33
N GLU A 159 -8.71 -4.61 -0.49
CA GLU A 159 -7.55 -3.84 -0.94
C GLU A 159 -6.51 -4.74 -1.63
N VAL A 160 -6.33 -5.98 -1.17
CA VAL A 160 -5.54 -6.99 -1.88
C VAL A 160 -6.16 -7.29 -3.25
N ALA A 161 -7.47 -7.48 -3.34
CA ALA A 161 -8.14 -7.70 -4.62
C ALA A 161 -7.96 -6.50 -5.57
N ALA A 162 -7.99 -5.27 -5.07
CA ALA A 162 -7.73 -4.07 -5.87
C ALA A 162 -6.30 -4.03 -6.42
N MET A 163 -5.31 -4.33 -5.59
CA MET A 163 -3.91 -4.44 -6.01
C MET A 163 -3.73 -5.52 -7.07
N LEU A 164 -4.29 -6.72 -6.86
CA LEU A 164 -4.17 -7.84 -7.80
C LEU A 164 -4.82 -7.53 -9.14
N ARG A 165 -5.95 -6.80 -9.17
CA ARG A 165 -6.57 -6.31 -10.41
C ARG A 165 -5.64 -5.37 -11.19
N ALA A 166 -4.94 -4.46 -10.50
CA ALA A 166 -3.97 -3.56 -11.14
C ALA A 166 -2.76 -4.33 -11.73
N VAL A 167 -2.28 -5.35 -11.01
CA VAL A 167 -1.20 -6.24 -11.49
C VAL A 167 -1.69 -7.08 -12.68
N ALA A 168 -2.90 -7.65 -12.61
CA ALA A 168 -3.51 -8.44 -13.68
C ALA A 168 -3.70 -7.62 -14.97
N ALA A 169 -4.16 -6.38 -14.86
CA ALA A 169 -4.27 -5.46 -16.00
C ALA A 169 -2.91 -5.19 -16.67
N SER A 170 -1.83 -5.14 -15.87
CA SER A 170 -0.46 -4.99 -16.40
C SER A 170 0.03 -6.28 -17.05
N ALA A 171 -0.29 -7.45 -16.48
CA ALA A 171 0.00 -8.76 -17.06
C ALA A 171 -0.69 -8.95 -18.42
N ALA A 172 -1.97 -8.61 -18.52
CA ALA A 172 -2.75 -8.68 -19.75
C ALA A 172 -2.17 -7.78 -20.86
N ALA A 173 -1.60 -6.64 -20.48
CA ALA A 173 -0.91 -5.72 -21.40
C ALA A 173 0.55 -6.12 -21.70
N GLY A 174 1.09 -7.19 -21.10
CA GLY A 174 2.50 -7.58 -21.21
C GLY A 174 3.49 -6.55 -20.64
N ARG A 175 3.01 -5.63 -19.81
CA ARG A 175 3.80 -4.51 -19.28
C ARG A 175 4.44 -4.85 -17.94
N ALA A 176 5.65 -4.35 -17.73
CA ALA A 176 6.23 -4.32 -16.40
C ALA A 176 5.46 -3.34 -15.52
N VAL A 177 5.41 -3.63 -14.22
CA VAL A 177 4.75 -2.82 -13.22
C VAL A 177 5.74 -2.42 -12.14
N GLU A 178 5.65 -1.18 -11.68
CA GLU A 178 6.37 -0.74 -10.51
C GLU A 178 5.58 -1.17 -9.25
N MET A 179 6.10 -2.16 -8.53
CA MET A 179 5.41 -2.76 -7.40
C MET A 179 5.40 -1.85 -6.17
N ARG A 180 6.42 -1.02 -5.98
CA ARG A 180 6.54 -0.20 -4.77
C ARG A 180 5.32 0.72 -4.57
N PRO A 181 4.89 1.54 -5.56
CA PRO A 181 3.68 2.33 -5.44
C PRO A 181 2.42 1.50 -5.17
N LEU A 182 2.30 0.31 -5.78
CA LEU A 182 1.14 -0.57 -5.57
C LEU A 182 1.10 -1.14 -4.15
N LEU A 183 2.24 -1.62 -3.64
CA LEU A 183 2.36 -2.15 -2.28
C LEU A 183 2.12 -1.05 -1.25
N SER A 184 2.74 0.12 -1.43
CA SER A 184 2.52 1.28 -0.57
C SER A 184 1.06 1.72 -0.58
N ALA A 185 0.42 1.78 -1.76
CA ALA A 185 -0.99 2.13 -1.87
C ALA A 185 -1.89 1.12 -1.16
N PHE A 186 -1.70 -0.18 -1.40
CA PHE A 186 -2.44 -1.25 -0.74
C PHE A 186 -2.36 -1.16 0.79
N VAL A 187 -1.16 -1.12 1.37
CA VAL A 187 -1.02 -1.12 2.83
C VAL A 187 -1.58 0.17 3.41
N SER A 188 -1.32 1.30 2.74
CA SER A 188 -1.84 2.60 3.18
C SER A 188 -3.37 2.58 3.17
N ASP A 189 -4.01 2.12 2.10
CA ASP A 189 -5.48 2.09 1.98
C ASP A 189 -6.11 1.15 2.99
N SER A 190 -5.52 -0.02 3.17
CA SER A 190 -5.96 -0.96 4.20
C SER A 190 -5.84 -0.36 5.61
N THR A 191 -4.78 0.41 5.87
CA THR A 191 -4.57 1.04 7.18
C THR A 191 -5.48 2.25 7.38
N VAL A 192 -5.66 3.09 6.35
CA VAL A 192 -6.60 4.23 6.35
C VAL A 192 -8.00 3.73 6.69
N ARG A 193 -8.51 2.74 5.94
CA ARG A 193 -9.88 2.25 6.14
C ARG A 193 -10.07 1.57 7.49
N ALA A 194 -9.06 0.88 7.99
CA ALA A 194 -9.09 0.35 9.36
C ALA A 194 -9.16 1.46 10.42
N VAL A 195 -8.45 2.58 10.18
CA VAL A 195 -8.32 3.68 11.13
C VAL A 195 -9.50 4.66 11.06
N MET A 196 -10.00 4.98 9.86
CA MET A 196 -10.89 6.10 9.54
C MET A 196 -12.18 5.69 8.81
N GLY A 197 -12.43 4.39 8.64
CA GLY A 197 -13.65 3.84 8.04
C GLY A 197 -13.68 3.87 6.51
N ASP A 198 -13.47 5.04 5.91
CA ASP A 198 -13.56 5.25 4.45
C ASP A 198 -12.30 5.90 3.86
N ARG A 199 -12.20 5.90 2.54
CA ARG A 199 -11.17 6.63 1.79
C ARG A 199 -11.46 8.12 1.89
N PHE A 200 -10.49 8.90 2.36
CA PHE A 200 -10.69 10.33 2.58
C PHE A 200 -10.21 11.21 1.39
N PRO A 201 -10.87 12.36 1.14
CA PRO A 201 -10.37 13.38 0.22
C PRO A 201 -9.00 13.88 0.67
N HIS A 202 -8.05 14.10 -0.26
CA HIS A 202 -6.66 14.51 0.02
C HIS A 202 -5.70 13.41 0.51
N ARG A 203 -6.05 12.13 0.35
CA ARG A 203 -5.15 10.98 0.57
C ARG A 203 -3.73 11.17 0.05
N ASP A 204 -3.57 11.56 -1.20
CA ASP A 204 -2.24 11.71 -1.81
C ASP A 204 -1.44 12.84 -1.16
N VAL A 205 -2.10 13.87 -0.64
CA VAL A 205 -1.45 14.92 0.15
C VAL A 205 -0.95 14.33 1.46
N PHE A 206 -1.79 13.59 2.18
CA PHE A 206 -1.45 12.98 3.46
C PHE A 206 -0.28 12.00 3.33
N LEU A 207 -0.28 11.13 2.32
CA LEU A 207 0.82 10.18 2.07
C LEU A 207 2.14 10.88 1.75
N ARG A 208 2.11 11.94 0.94
CA ARG A 208 3.32 12.73 0.65
C ARG A 208 3.89 13.40 1.90
N GLU A 209 3.03 13.96 2.75
CA GLU A 209 3.47 14.58 4.00
C GLU A 209 3.93 13.53 5.02
N LEU A 210 3.33 12.32 5.01
CA LEU A 210 3.82 11.19 5.80
C LEU A 210 5.23 10.76 5.35
N ASP A 211 5.45 10.53 4.06
CA ASP A 211 6.78 10.19 3.52
C ASP A 211 7.82 11.21 3.94
N ARG A 212 7.48 12.50 3.83
CA ARG A 212 8.34 13.59 4.26
C ARG A 212 8.60 13.59 5.76
N SER A 213 7.59 13.28 6.58
CA SER A 213 7.76 13.17 8.04
C SER A 213 8.73 12.05 8.43
N ILE A 214 8.65 10.89 7.75
CA ILE A 214 9.50 9.71 7.95
C ILE A 214 10.97 10.05 7.66
N GLU A 215 11.23 10.82 6.59
CA GLU A 215 12.57 11.32 6.26
C GLU A 215 13.11 12.31 7.32
N LEU A 216 12.26 13.23 7.81
CA LEU A 216 12.66 14.24 8.78
C LEU A 216 12.95 13.66 10.18
N VAL A 217 12.21 12.63 10.60
CA VAL A 217 12.34 11.99 11.92
C VAL A 217 13.58 11.09 12.04
N ALA A 218 14.26 10.77 10.93
CA ALA A 218 15.46 9.92 10.93
C ALA A 218 16.63 10.46 11.79
N GLY A 219 16.59 11.72 12.25
CA GLY A 219 17.45 12.23 13.33
C GLY A 219 18.87 12.68 12.92
N PHE A 220 19.26 12.50 11.66
CA PHE A 220 20.56 12.94 11.14
C PHE A 220 20.54 14.38 10.59
N ASN A 221 19.73 15.26 11.19
CA ASN A 221 19.65 16.66 10.82
C ASN A 221 20.25 17.56 11.93
N PRO A 222 20.70 18.78 11.60
CA PRO A 222 21.37 19.64 12.58
C PRO A 222 20.55 20.04 13.81
N ALA A 223 19.22 20.15 13.69
CA ALA A 223 18.36 20.49 14.83
C ALA A 223 18.35 19.39 15.90
N ASP A 224 18.44 18.13 15.47
CA ASP A 224 18.47 16.98 16.37
C ASP A 224 19.87 16.66 16.91
N LEU A 225 20.91 16.91 16.10
CA LEU A 225 22.29 16.59 16.46
C LEU A 225 22.97 17.66 17.35
N TRP A 226 22.54 18.92 17.29
CA TRP A 226 23.06 20.02 18.13
C TRP A 226 21.93 20.74 18.88
N PRO A 227 21.24 20.06 19.81
CA PRO A 227 20.09 20.62 20.51
C PRO A 227 20.41 21.87 21.34
N SER A 228 21.68 22.11 21.72
CA SER A 228 22.06 23.34 22.43
C SER A 228 22.19 24.58 21.53
N SER A 229 22.26 24.40 20.21
CA SER A 229 22.50 25.46 19.23
C SER A 229 21.21 25.88 18.52
N ARG A 230 20.70 27.07 18.87
CA ARG A 230 19.58 27.69 18.13
C ARG A 230 19.91 27.94 16.65
N LEU A 231 21.17 28.23 16.34
CA LEU A 231 21.62 28.43 14.96
C LEU A 231 21.50 27.13 14.15
N ALA A 232 21.90 25.98 14.72
CA ALA A 232 21.80 24.69 14.05
C ALA A 232 20.34 24.37 13.65
N GLY A 233 19.37 24.68 14.51
CA GLY A 233 17.95 24.53 14.20
C GLY A 233 17.41 25.49 13.12
N CYS A 234 18.03 26.66 12.94
CA CYS A 234 17.63 27.65 11.94
C CYS A 234 18.25 27.44 10.56
N LEU A 235 19.43 26.79 10.49
CA LEU A 235 20.25 26.70 9.27
C LEU A 235 19.64 25.85 8.14
N THR A 236 18.82 24.84 8.46
CA THR A 236 18.35 23.86 7.45
C THR A 236 16.87 23.96 7.10
N GLY A 237 16.10 24.81 7.78
CA GLY A 237 14.65 24.89 7.61
C GLY A 237 13.88 23.62 8.02
N THR A 238 14.56 22.57 8.48
CA THR A 238 13.99 21.27 8.89
C THR A 238 12.82 21.43 9.85
N MET A 239 12.96 22.31 10.85
CA MET A 239 11.90 22.55 11.83
C MET A 239 10.65 23.20 11.23
N ARG A 240 10.82 24.10 10.24
CA ARG A 240 9.67 24.69 9.53
C ARG A 240 8.98 23.67 8.65
N GLN A 241 9.75 22.79 8.00
CA GLN A 241 9.21 21.70 7.20
C GLN A 241 8.47 20.69 8.08
N ALA A 242 9.06 20.27 9.20
CA ALA A 242 8.41 19.37 10.17
C ALA A 242 7.08 19.93 10.66
N LYS A 243 7.06 21.22 11.03
CA LYS A 243 5.82 21.90 11.42
C LYS A 243 4.79 21.94 10.30
N LYS A 244 5.20 22.29 9.08
CA LYS A 244 4.29 22.30 7.91
C LYS A 244 3.68 20.91 7.65
N CYS A 245 4.50 19.85 7.70
CA CYS A 245 4.03 18.47 7.53
C CYS A 245 3.00 18.13 8.62
N TRP A 246 3.34 18.39 9.88
CA TRP A 246 2.45 18.16 11.01
C TRP A 246 1.13 18.92 10.90
N ASP A 247 1.17 20.22 10.61
CA ASP A 247 -0.03 21.06 10.50
C ASP A 247 -0.94 20.56 9.37
N THR A 248 -0.36 20.16 8.23
CA THR A 248 -1.11 19.64 7.08
C THR A 248 -1.75 18.28 7.39
N MET A 249 -1.01 17.36 7.99
CA MET A 249 -1.54 16.07 8.40
C MET A 249 -2.63 16.23 9.47
N SER A 250 -2.39 17.07 10.48
CA SER A 250 -3.32 17.35 11.56
C SER A 250 -4.63 17.98 11.06
N SER A 251 -4.59 18.86 10.05
CA SER A 251 -5.81 19.45 9.49
C SER A 251 -6.67 18.44 8.75
N ILE A 252 -6.03 17.47 8.05
CA ILE A 252 -6.74 16.39 7.38
C ILE A 252 -7.40 15.49 8.44
N LEU A 253 -6.65 15.08 9.47
CA LEU A 253 -7.19 14.28 10.57
C LEU A 253 -8.33 14.99 11.31
N GLU A 254 -8.20 16.30 11.54
CA GLU A 254 -9.27 17.09 12.16
C GLU A 254 -10.56 17.03 11.33
N SER A 255 -10.47 17.23 10.02
CA SER A 255 -11.66 17.16 9.14
C SER A 255 -12.36 15.79 9.24
N THR A 256 -11.59 14.71 9.21
CA THR A 256 -12.11 13.35 9.34
C THR A 256 -12.73 13.10 10.71
N ILE A 257 -12.11 13.55 11.79
CA ILE A 257 -12.67 13.40 13.15
C ILE A 257 -14.00 14.16 13.28
N GLN A 258 -14.10 15.36 12.71
CA GLN A 258 -15.35 16.14 12.73
C GLN A 258 -16.48 15.44 11.99
N GLU A 259 -16.20 14.78 10.87
CA GLU A 259 -17.20 13.96 10.15
C GLU A 259 -17.73 12.81 11.02
N HIS A 260 -16.87 12.12 11.76
CA HIS A 260 -17.27 11.05 12.69
C HIS A 260 -18.13 11.58 13.84
N LEU A 261 -17.76 12.74 14.41
CA LEU A 261 -18.56 13.40 15.45
C LEU A 261 -19.96 13.79 14.95
N GLN A 262 -20.08 14.28 13.71
CA GLN A 262 -21.37 14.63 13.10
C GLN A 262 -22.24 13.40 12.86
N LYS A 263 -21.65 12.32 12.31
CA LYS A 263 -22.34 11.03 12.12
C LYS A 263 -22.89 10.50 13.44
N ASN A 264 -22.06 10.45 14.49
CA ASN A 264 -22.43 9.96 15.81
C ASN A 264 -23.47 10.83 16.55
N GLY A 265 -23.57 12.13 16.24
CA GLY A 265 -24.54 13.06 16.84
C GLY A 265 -25.96 12.99 16.25
N SER A 266 -26.12 12.43 15.05
CA SER A 266 -27.37 12.47 14.27
C SER A 266 -28.41 11.37 14.61
N GLY A 267 -28.24 10.62 15.70
CA GLY A 267 -29.24 9.66 16.19
C GLY A 267 -29.31 8.32 15.45
N GLY A 268 -28.39 8.04 14.52
CA GLY A 268 -28.25 6.76 13.83
C GLY A 268 -27.64 5.66 14.70
N GLY A 269 -28.32 5.26 15.78
CA GLY A 269 -27.93 4.14 16.66
C GLY A 269 -28.09 2.76 16.03
N GLY A 270 -27.71 2.58 14.76
CA GLY A 270 -27.99 1.38 13.96
C GLY A 270 -26.79 0.70 13.32
N ALA A 271 -25.56 1.21 13.46
CA ALA A 271 -24.38 0.48 13.02
C ALA A 271 -24.02 -0.56 14.11
N GLY A 272 -24.17 -1.85 13.78
CA GLY A 272 -23.67 -2.92 14.66
C GLY A 272 -22.17 -2.76 14.92
N ALA A 273 -21.66 -3.40 15.97
CA ALA A 273 -20.23 -3.40 16.35
C ALA A 273 -19.24 -3.88 15.25
N THR A 274 -19.74 -4.23 14.07
CA THR A 274 -19.01 -4.68 12.89
C THR A 274 -18.53 -3.56 11.98
N ASP A 275 -19.02 -2.32 12.13
CA ASP A 275 -18.67 -1.17 11.28
C ASP A 275 -17.92 -0.05 12.02
N GLU A 276 -17.45 -0.33 13.25
CA GLU A 276 -16.71 0.62 14.10
C GLU A 276 -15.22 0.66 13.74
N ASP A 277 -14.72 1.83 13.34
CA ASP A 277 -13.30 2.08 13.07
C ASP A 277 -12.51 2.54 14.32
N LEU A 278 -11.20 2.78 14.15
CA LEU A 278 -10.36 3.16 15.28
C LEU A 278 -10.62 4.59 15.79
N ILE A 279 -11.10 5.52 14.95
CA ILE A 279 -11.51 6.86 15.39
C ILE A 279 -12.72 6.74 16.31
N ASP A 280 -13.73 5.97 15.92
CA ASP A 280 -14.93 5.76 16.73
C ASP A 280 -14.60 5.14 18.09
N VAL A 281 -13.69 4.16 18.13
CA VAL A 281 -13.20 3.57 19.38
C VAL A 281 -12.57 4.62 20.28
N LEU A 282 -11.69 5.46 19.73
CA LEU A 282 -10.98 6.50 20.50
C LEU A 282 -11.94 7.59 21.00
N LEU A 283 -12.88 8.03 20.17
CA LEU A 283 -13.92 9.00 20.54
C LEU A 283 -14.83 8.45 21.65
N ARG A 284 -15.21 7.17 21.59
CA ARG A 284 -15.96 6.50 22.66
C ARG A 284 -15.17 6.50 23.96
N ILE A 285 -13.91 6.08 23.92
CA ILE A 285 -13.03 6.02 25.11
C ILE A 285 -12.86 7.41 25.73
N GLN A 286 -12.68 8.44 24.90
CA GLN A 286 -12.64 9.82 25.37
C GLN A 286 -13.94 10.20 26.10
N LYS A 287 -15.09 9.93 25.48
CA LYS A 287 -16.41 10.29 26.02
C LYS A 287 -16.73 9.59 27.34
N GLU A 288 -16.24 8.36 27.55
CA GLU A 288 -16.41 7.64 28.81
C GLU A 288 -15.73 8.35 30.00
N GLY A 289 -14.62 9.08 29.77
CA GLY A 289 -13.97 9.89 30.80
C GLY A 289 -13.40 9.10 31.98
N ARG A 290 -13.26 7.77 31.87
CA ARG A 290 -12.80 6.86 32.95
C ARG A 290 -11.28 6.71 33.03
N LEU A 291 -10.53 7.48 32.24
CA LEU A 291 -9.09 7.38 32.15
C LEU A 291 -8.41 8.11 33.31
N GLN A 292 -7.25 7.59 33.73
CA GLN A 292 -6.48 8.16 34.84
C GLN A 292 -5.83 9.49 34.44
N PHE A 293 -5.41 9.61 33.18
CA PHE A 293 -4.84 10.82 32.61
C PHE A 293 -5.76 11.39 31.53
N PRO A 294 -5.81 12.74 31.38
CA PRO A 294 -6.56 13.38 30.30
C PRO A 294 -6.20 12.78 28.94
N PHE A 295 -7.24 12.54 28.14
CA PHE A 295 -7.14 12.05 26.79
C PHE A 295 -7.99 12.96 25.91
N ASP A 296 -7.35 13.96 25.31
CA ASP A 296 -8.00 15.00 24.52
C ASP A 296 -7.86 14.75 23.02
N MET A 297 -8.29 15.71 22.21
CA MET A 297 -8.32 15.57 20.76
C MET A 297 -6.93 15.58 20.11
N ASP A 298 -5.96 16.19 20.77
CA ASP A 298 -4.58 16.15 20.32
C ASP A 298 -3.96 14.77 20.57
N ASP A 299 -4.34 14.10 21.67
CA ASP A 299 -3.93 12.72 21.94
C ASP A 299 -4.52 11.76 20.90
N ILE A 300 -5.80 11.94 20.52
CA ILE A 300 -6.45 11.13 19.47
C ILE A 300 -5.72 11.27 18.14
N LYS A 301 -5.46 12.49 17.67
CA LYS A 301 -4.71 12.74 16.43
C LYS A 301 -3.32 12.12 16.45
N SER A 302 -2.60 12.27 17.57
CA SER A 302 -1.25 11.74 17.72
C SER A 302 -1.25 10.20 17.67
N VAL A 303 -2.21 9.55 18.34
CA VAL A 303 -2.38 8.09 18.30
C VAL A 303 -2.72 7.59 16.89
N ILE A 304 -3.64 8.26 16.18
CA ILE A 304 -4.04 7.92 14.82
C ILE A 304 -2.85 8.01 13.86
N GLN A 305 -2.09 9.10 13.95
CA GLN A 305 -0.92 9.32 13.13
C GLN A 305 0.16 8.25 13.36
N ASP A 306 0.38 7.85 14.61
CA ASP A 306 1.29 6.75 14.96
C ASP A 306 0.85 5.42 14.36
N VAL A 307 -0.42 5.03 14.54
CA VAL A 307 -0.96 3.76 14.01
C VAL A 307 -0.88 3.75 12.49
N PHE A 308 -1.26 4.85 11.84
CA PHE A 308 -1.22 4.98 10.40
C PHE A 308 0.20 4.92 9.84
N GLY A 309 1.10 5.79 10.33
CA GLY A 309 2.46 5.89 9.83
C GLY A 309 3.27 4.63 10.08
N ALA A 310 3.20 4.06 11.29
CA ALA A 310 3.93 2.85 11.64
C ALA A 310 3.35 1.60 10.95
N GLY A 311 2.02 1.51 10.77
CA GLY A 311 1.37 0.36 10.14
C GLY A 311 1.56 0.29 8.62
N SER A 312 1.66 1.46 7.97
CA SER A 312 1.72 1.56 6.50
C SER A 312 3.13 1.31 5.96
N GLU A 313 4.10 2.17 6.29
CA GLU A 313 5.42 2.14 5.66
C GLU A 313 6.21 0.86 5.97
N THR A 314 6.10 0.35 7.21
CA THR A 314 6.89 -0.83 7.64
C THR A 314 6.44 -2.12 6.95
N SER A 315 5.13 -2.32 6.78
CA SER A 315 4.57 -3.50 6.12
C SER A 315 4.83 -3.45 4.61
N ALA A 316 4.68 -2.28 3.98
CA ALA A 316 4.99 -2.08 2.56
C ALA A 316 6.47 -2.34 2.26
N THR A 317 7.37 -1.85 3.12
CA THR A 317 8.82 -2.11 3.03
C THR A 317 9.12 -3.61 3.14
N THR A 318 8.48 -4.31 4.08
CA THR A 318 8.66 -5.76 4.27
C THR A 318 8.20 -6.55 3.04
N LEU A 319 7.06 -6.19 2.45
CA LEU A 319 6.56 -6.80 1.21
C LEU A 319 7.54 -6.60 0.05
N GLY A 320 8.06 -5.37 -0.12
CA GLY A 320 9.04 -5.06 -1.14
C GLY A 320 10.30 -5.91 -1.01
N TRP A 321 10.83 -6.05 0.20
CA TRP A 321 12.00 -6.91 0.46
C TRP A 321 11.72 -8.39 0.26
N ALA A 322 10.55 -8.88 0.69
CA ALA A 322 10.17 -10.29 0.50
C ALA A 322 10.11 -10.66 -0.99
N ILE A 323 9.46 -9.83 -1.82
CA ILE A 323 9.39 -10.05 -3.27
C ILE A 323 10.79 -9.98 -3.89
N ALA A 324 11.60 -8.99 -3.50
CA ALA A 324 12.95 -8.83 -4.02
C ALA A 324 13.86 -10.03 -3.70
N GLU A 325 13.81 -10.53 -2.47
CA GLU A 325 14.58 -11.71 -2.08
C GLU A 325 14.09 -12.98 -2.76
N LEU A 326 12.78 -13.16 -2.93
CA LEU A 326 12.27 -14.31 -3.68
C LEU A 326 12.70 -14.28 -5.15
N ILE A 327 12.70 -13.10 -5.79
CA ILE A 327 13.19 -12.93 -7.16
C ILE A 327 14.68 -13.31 -7.25
N ARG A 328 15.50 -12.79 -6.33
CA ARG A 328 16.93 -13.07 -6.27
C ARG A 328 17.24 -14.55 -5.95
N ASN A 329 16.31 -15.25 -5.31
CA ASN A 329 16.44 -16.64 -4.90
C ASN A 329 15.33 -17.53 -5.51
N PRO A 330 15.43 -17.89 -6.81
CA PRO A 330 14.36 -18.62 -7.52
C PRO A 330 13.95 -19.96 -6.90
N ALA A 331 14.88 -20.64 -6.21
CA ALA A 331 14.59 -21.88 -5.50
C ALA A 331 13.60 -21.65 -4.34
N ALA A 332 13.78 -20.56 -3.57
CA ALA A 332 12.87 -20.18 -2.51
C ALA A 332 11.52 -19.69 -3.07
N MET A 333 11.54 -18.89 -4.14
CA MET A 333 10.33 -18.49 -4.88
C MET A 333 9.50 -19.71 -5.29
N LYS A 334 10.13 -20.70 -5.95
CA LYS A 334 9.45 -21.91 -6.42
C LYS A 334 8.80 -22.69 -5.28
N LYS A 335 9.48 -22.83 -4.13
CA LYS A 335 8.93 -23.52 -2.95
C LYS A 335 7.73 -22.77 -2.35
N ALA A 336 7.85 -21.47 -2.15
CA ALA A 336 6.78 -20.65 -1.60
C ALA A 336 5.56 -20.62 -2.53
N THR A 337 5.77 -20.42 -3.84
CA THR A 337 4.71 -20.47 -4.85
C THR A 337 4.03 -21.83 -4.90
N ALA A 338 4.79 -22.93 -4.84
CA ALA A 338 4.24 -24.28 -4.85
C ALA A 338 3.37 -24.55 -3.61
N GLU A 339 3.85 -24.20 -2.41
CA GLU A 339 3.08 -24.33 -1.17
C GLU A 339 1.75 -23.57 -1.25
N VAL A 340 1.80 -22.29 -1.63
CA VAL A 340 0.62 -21.43 -1.70
C VAL A 340 -0.37 -21.93 -2.75
N ARG A 341 0.10 -22.27 -3.97
CA ARG A 341 -0.79 -22.79 -5.03
C ARG A 341 -1.42 -24.12 -4.65
N GLN A 342 -0.68 -24.99 -3.96
CA GLN A 342 -1.23 -26.26 -3.47
C GLN A 342 -2.30 -26.05 -2.40
N ALA A 343 -2.05 -25.17 -1.42
CA ALA A 343 -2.99 -24.92 -0.33
C ALA A 343 -4.32 -24.34 -0.80
N PHE A 344 -4.30 -23.49 -1.83
CA PHE A 344 -5.49 -22.77 -2.32
C PHE A 344 -6.02 -23.24 -3.68
N ALA A 345 -5.49 -24.34 -4.24
CA ALA A 345 -5.91 -24.87 -5.54
C ALA A 345 -7.42 -25.12 -5.64
N ALA A 346 -8.02 -25.68 -4.58
CA ALA A 346 -9.44 -26.00 -4.56
C ALA A 346 -10.33 -24.75 -4.37
N ALA A 347 -9.85 -23.75 -3.62
CA ALA A 347 -10.59 -22.52 -3.36
C ALA A 347 -10.54 -21.53 -4.53
N GLY A 348 -9.49 -21.58 -5.35
CA GLY A 348 -9.28 -20.66 -6.48
C GLY A 348 -8.91 -19.24 -6.05
N ALA A 349 -8.80 -18.97 -4.75
CA ALA A 349 -8.51 -17.69 -4.13
C ALA A 349 -7.73 -17.91 -2.84
N VAL A 350 -6.83 -16.98 -2.50
CA VAL A 350 -6.24 -16.93 -1.16
C VAL A 350 -7.22 -16.24 -0.22
N SER A 351 -7.44 -16.82 0.96
CA SER A 351 -8.26 -16.25 2.02
C SER A 351 -7.49 -16.15 3.32
N GLU A 352 -7.67 -15.08 4.08
CA GLU A 352 -6.87 -14.82 5.29
C GLU A 352 -6.98 -15.94 6.34
N GLY A 353 -8.17 -16.55 6.47
CA GLY A 353 -8.44 -17.58 7.48
C GLY A 353 -7.64 -18.88 7.34
N ALA A 354 -7.03 -19.15 6.19
CA ALA A 354 -6.26 -20.36 5.92
C ALA A 354 -4.74 -20.10 5.77
N LEU A 355 -4.28 -18.87 6.01
CA LEU A 355 -2.85 -18.51 5.90
C LEU A 355 -1.99 -19.25 6.92
N GLY A 356 -2.55 -19.61 8.08
CA GLY A 356 -1.84 -20.33 9.15
C GLY A 356 -1.19 -21.65 8.71
N GLU A 357 -1.68 -22.26 7.63
CA GLU A 357 -1.16 -23.52 7.10
C GLU A 357 0.09 -23.35 6.20
N LEU A 358 0.42 -22.12 5.78
CA LEU A 358 1.53 -21.81 4.86
C LEU A 358 2.88 -21.76 5.59
N ARG A 359 3.37 -22.92 6.00
CA ARG A 359 4.59 -23.05 6.82
C ARG A 359 5.81 -22.38 6.18
N TYR A 360 6.10 -22.69 4.92
CA TYR A 360 7.26 -22.19 4.20
C TYR A 360 7.16 -20.68 3.93
N LEU A 361 5.97 -20.16 3.63
CA LEU A 361 5.73 -18.71 3.52
C LEU A 361 6.07 -17.99 4.83
N HIS A 362 5.70 -18.55 5.99
CA HIS A 362 6.10 -17.98 7.28
C HIS A 362 7.62 -17.99 7.48
N LEU A 363 8.34 -19.01 6.98
CA LEU A 363 9.81 -19.03 7.01
C LEU A 363 10.40 -17.92 6.13
N VAL A 364 9.82 -17.69 4.95
CA VAL A 364 10.19 -16.59 4.03
C VAL A 364 10.04 -15.24 4.72
N ILE A 365 8.91 -15.01 5.41
CA ILE A 365 8.66 -13.75 6.12
C ILE A 365 9.64 -13.58 7.30
N ARG A 366 9.91 -14.64 8.06
CA ARG A 366 10.91 -14.63 9.14
C ARG A 366 12.31 -14.28 8.63
N GLU A 367 12.75 -14.91 7.54
CA GLU A 367 14.06 -14.66 6.95
C GLU A 367 14.14 -13.25 6.33
N THR A 368 13.05 -12.79 5.73
CA THR A 368 12.93 -11.40 5.26
C THR A 368 13.09 -10.41 6.41
N LEU A 369 12.42 -10.62 7.54
CA LEU A 369 12.53 -9.73 8.70
C LEU A 369 13.89 -9.82 9.40
N ARG A 370 14.58 -10.96 9.33
CA ARG A 370 15.95 -11.13 9.83
C ARG A 370 16.95 -10.31 9.00
N LEU A 371 16.88 -10.43 7.69
CA LEU A 371 17.80 -9.75 6.75
C LEU A 371 17.41 -8.30 6.52
N HIS A 372 16.13 -7.99 6.39
CA HIS A 372 15.64 -6.66 6.04
C HIS A 372 14.68 -6.13 7.10
N PRO A 373 15.11 -6.00 8.38
CA PRO A 373 14.25 -5.42 9.39
C PRO A 373 13.95 -3.97 9.00
N PRO A 374 12.66 -3.56 8.89
CA PRO A 374 12.32 -2.22 8.44
C PRO A 374 13.00 -1.13 9.26
N ALA A 375 13.09 -1.29 10.59
CA ALA A 375 13.80 -0.36 11.47
C ALA A 375 15.11 -0.99 12.00
N PRO A 376 16.24 -0.94 11.25
CA PRO A 376 17.45 -1.70 11.57
C PRO A 376 18.16 -1.29 12.87
N LEU A 377 17.92 -0.07 13.36
CA LEU A 377 18.45 0.44 14.63
C LEU A 377 17.41 0.45 15.76
N LEU A 378 16.21 -0.09 15.48
CA LEU A 378 14.97 0.17 16.21
C LEU A 378 14.70 1.68 16.38
N VAL A 379 13.57 2.02 16.99
CA VAL A 379 13.37 3.41 17.44
C VAL A 379 14.34 3.69 18.60
N PRO A 380 14.99 4.88 18.68
CA PRO A 380 15.95 5.22 19.72
C PRO A 380 15.37 5.18 21.13
N ARG A 381 16.12 4.67 22.10
CA ARG A 381 15.78 4.70 23.54
C ARG A 381 16.65 5.74 24.27
N GLU A 382 16.32 6.09 25.49
CA GLU A 382 17.15 6.97 26.32
C GLU A 382 17.31 6.37 27.73
N CYS A 383 18.52 6.45 28.27
CA CYS A 383 18.85 6.03 29.63
C CYS A 383 18.27 7.03 30.63
N ARG A 384 17.20 6.65 31.34
CA ARG A 384 16.56 7.48 32.36
C ARG A 384 17.34 7.50 33.67
N GLU A 385 17.95 6.37 34.02
CA GLU A 385 18.65 6.12 35.28
C GLU A 385 20.01 5.49 34.97
N PRO A 386 21.12 5.97 35.57
CA PRO A 386 22.44 5.40 35.32
C PRO A 386 22.47 3.91 35.66
N CYS A 387 23.03 3.10 34.76
CA CYS A 387 23.13 1.66 34.94
C CYS A 387 24.40 1.11 34.28
N LYS A 388 24.58 -0.20 34.31
CA LYS A 388 25.69 -0.88 33.63
C LYS A 388 25.15 -1.78 32.53
N VAL A 389 25.75 -1.71 31.34
CA VAL A 389 25.48 -2.64 30.22
C VAL A 389 26.77 -3.36 29.86
N LEU A 390 26.78 -4.69 29.94
CA LEU A 390 27.95 -5.56 29.84
C LEU A 390 29.14 -5.07 30.71
N GLY A 391 28.83 -4.56 31.91
CA GLY A 391 29.80 -4.04 32.86
C GLY A 391 30.30 -2.61 32.62
N TYR A 392 29.85 -1.94 31.55
CA TYR A 392 30.17 -0.54 31.26
C TYR A 392 29.12 0.42 31.78
N ASP A 393 29.53 1.56 32.33
CA ASP A 393 28.65 2.59 32.86
C ASP A 393 27.93 3.35 31.72
N VAL A 394 26.60 3.43 31.82
CA VAL A 394 25.74 4.19 30.90
C VAL A 394 25.14 5.38 31.65
N PRO A 395 25.57 6.62 31.36
CA PRO A 395 25.04 7.81 32.02
C PRO A 395 23.59 8.10 31.64
N ARG A 396 22.87 8.79 32.54
CA ARG A 396 21.55 9.36 32.27
C ARG A 396 21.56 10.27 31.05
N GLY A 397 20.51 10.24 30.24
CA GLY A 397 20.35 11.00 29.01
C GLY A 397 21.11 10.43 27.80
N THR A 398 21.78 9.28 27.97
CA THR A 398 22.43 8.59 26.84
C THR A 398 21.38 7.99 25.93
N GLN A 399 21.38 8.37 24.65
CA GLN A 399 20.56 7.73 23.62
C GLN A 399 21.07 6.30 23.39
N VAL A 400 20.18 5.33 23.18
CA VAL A 400 20.53 3.94 22.88
C VAL A 400 19.93 3.52 21.55
N LEU A 401 20.79 3.04 20.65
CA LEU A 401 20.43 2.42 19.37
C LEU A 401 20.71 0.93 19.45
N VAL A 402 19.73 0.10 19.09
CA VAL A 402 19.87 -1.35 19.08
C VAL A 402 19.96 -1.80 17.63
N ASN A 403 21.17 -2.15 17.18
CA ASN A 403 21.44 -2.51 15.80
C ASN A 403 21.02 -3.97 15.53
N ILE A 404 19.71 -4.17 15.32
CA ILE A 404 19.15 -5.48 15.03
C ILE A 404 19.57 -6.00 13.65
N TRP A 405 19.94 -5.11 12.72
CA TRP A 405 20.50 -5.50 11.43
C TRP A 405 21.86 -6.18 11.58
N ALA A 406 22.71 -5.68 12.49
CA ALA A 406 23.97 -6.32 12.84
C ALA A 406 23.75 -7.66 13.56
N ILE A 407 22.82 -7.72 14.52
CA ILE A 407 22.50 -8.95 15.27
C ILE A 407 21.96 -10.03 14.33
N GLY A 408 21.06 -9.65 13.41
CA GLY A 408 20.49 -10.52 12.38
C GLY A 408 21.53 -11.10 11.44
N ARG A 409 22.73 -10.50 11.31
CA ARG A 409 23.84 -10.94 10.43
C ARG A 409 25.07 -11.43 11.18
N ASP A 410 24.95 -11.68 12.47
CA ASP A 410 26.09 -12.12 13.26
C ASP A 410 26.31 -13.63 13.10
N PRO A 411 27.47 -14.08 12.59
CA PRO A 411 27.76 -15.51 12.43
C PRO A 411 27.79 -16.28 13.75
N ARG A 412 27.92 -15.59 14.90
CA ARG A 412 27.83 -16.21 16.23
C ARG A 412 26.42 -16.72 16.55
N TYR A 413 25.40 -16.09 15.97
CA TYR A 413 23.99 -16.41 16.25
C TYR A 413 23.32 -17.21 15.13
N TRP A 414 23.84 -17.09 13.91
CA TRP A 414 23.26 -17.72 12.71
C TRP A 414 24.22 -18.74 12.09
N PRO A 415 24.42 -19.91 12.75
CA PRO A 415 25.29 -20.97 12.24
C PRO A 415 24.65 -21.69 11.04
N GLY A 416 25.43 -22.58 10.40
CA GLY A 416 24.92 -23.47 9.36
C GLY A 416 24.88 -22.88 7.96
N GLY A 417 25.48 -21.71 7.72
CA GLY A 417 25.57 -21.04 6.42
C GLY A 417 26.05 -19.60 6.54
N SER A 418 26.05 -18.84 5.46
CA SER A 418 26.33 -17.40 5.53
C SER A 418 25.16 -16.67 6.22
N PRO A 419 25.41 -15.76 7.19
CA PRO A 419 24.36 -14.90 7.75
C PRO A 419 23.81 -13.87 6.75
N GLU A 420 24.54 -13.60 5.68
CA GLU A 420 24.12 -12.66 4.62
C GLU A 420 23.25 -13.35 3.55
N GLU A 421 23.19 -14.68 3.55
CA GLU A 421 22.40 -15.48 2.61
C GLU A 421 20.93 -15.49 3.03
N PHE A 422 20.03 -15.26 2.07
CA PHE A 422 18.60 -15.44 2.22
C PHE A 422 18.24 -16.93 2.14
N ARG A 423 18.03 -17.54 3.31
CA ARG A 423 17.72 -18.97 3.42
C ARG A 423 16.54 -19.21 4.40
N PRO A 424 15.29 -19.19 3.91
CA PRO A 424 14.11 -19.49 4.73
C PRO A 424 14.23 -20.79 5.52
N GLU A 425 14.86 -21.81 4.93
CA GLU A 425 15.08 -23.12 5.55
C GLU A 425 15.83 -23.07 6.87
N ARG A 426 16.56 -21.98 7.17
CA ARG A 426 17.21 -21.75 8.47
C ARG A 426 16.23 -21.86 9.64
N PHE A 427 14.96 -21.55 9.41
CA PHE A 427 13.88 -21.65 10.40
C PHE A 427 13.06 -22.95 10.27
N GLY A 428 13.44 -23.87 9.39
CA GLY A 428 12.76 -25.14 9.16
C GLY A 428 13.01 -26.17 10.27
N ASP A 429 12.16 -27.18 10.33
CA ASP A 429 12.23 -28.25 11.34
C ASP A 429 13.61 -28.93 11.35
N GLY A 430 14.20 -29.07 12.55
CA GLY A 430 15.52 -29.67 12.74
C GLY A 430 16.71 -28.70 12.66
N GLU A 431 16.50 -27.45 12.24
CA GLU A 431 17.56 -26.44 12.20
C GLU A 431 17.73 -25.73 13.56
N PRO A 432 18.94 -25.21 13.89
CA PRO A 432 19.19 -24.53 15.15
C PRO A 432 18.31 -23.30 15.42
N ALA A 433 17.78 -22.65 14.37
CA ALA A 433 16.92 -21.48 14.51
C ALA A 433 15.41 -21.79 14.43
N ALA A 434 15.01 -23.07 14.28
CA ALA A 434 13.60 -23.48 14.18
C ALA A 434 12.75 -23.02 15.38
N VAL A 435 13.33 -23.08 16.58
CA VAL A 435 12.67 -22.72 17.84
C VAL A 435 12.60 -21.22 18.11
N ARG A 436 13.28 -20.39 17.31
CA ARG A 436 13.36 -18.95 17.55
C ARG A 436 12.13 -18.25 17.02
N ASP A 437 11.58 -17.34 17.81
CA ASP A 437 10.53 -16.43 17.41
C ASP A 437 10.98 -14.96 17.42
N PHE A 438 10.19 -14.11 16.77
CA PHE A 438 10.38 -12.65 16.83
C PHE A 438 9.48 -11.98 17.86
N LYS A 439 8.93 -12.75 18.82
CA LYS A 439 8.00 -12.27 19.86
C LYS A 439 8.75 -11.64 21.05
N GLY A 440 10.01 -11.24 20.85
CA GLY A 440 10.78 -10.45 21.79
C GLY A 440 11.38 -11.27 22.93
N THR A 441 11.45 -12.60 22.78
CA THR A 441 12.07 -13.51 23.75
C THR A 441 13.40 -14.08 23.26
N ASP A 442 13.56 -14.26 21.95
CA ASP A 442 14.83 -14.59 21.28
C ASP A 442 15.53 -13.32 20.79
N TYR A 443 16.66 -12.99 21.41
CA TYR A 443 17.35 -11.72 21.19
C TYR A 443 18.21 -11.68 19.93
N GLU A 444 18.30 -12.79 19.24
CA GLU A 444 18.89 -12.94 17.90
C GLU A 444 17.96 -12.39 16.82
N LEU A 445 16.65 -12.39 17.04
CA LEU A 445 15.63 -12.01 16.05
C LEU A 445 14.64 -11.01 16.66
N LEU A 446 14.91 -9.72 16.48
CA LEU A 446 14.16 -8.63 17.12
C LEU A 446 13.52 -7.62 16.14
N PRO A 447 12.90 -8.03 15.01
CA PRO A 447 12.33 -7.09 14.05
C PRO A 447 11.21 -6.21 14.66
N PHE A 448 10.51 -6.71 15.68
CA PHE A 448 9.49 -5.98 16.44
C PHE A 448 9.99 -5.41 17.78
N GLY A 449 11.30 -5.50 18.05
CA GLY A 449 11.90 -5.17 19.33
C GLY A 449 11.53 -6.13 20.45
N ALA A 450 11.79 -5.70 21.70
CA ALA A 450 11.50 -6.45 22.93
C ALA A 450 11.22 -5.50 24.10
N GLY A 451 10.76 -6.06 25.21
CA GLY A 451 10.48 -5.33 26.45
C GLY A 451 9.23 -4.47 26.37
N ARG A 452 9.13 -3.45 27.23
CA ARG A 452 7.94 -2.57 27.29
C ARG A 452 7.66 -1.82 25.99
N ARG A 453 8.71 -1.51 25.23
CA ARG A 453 8.64 -0.78 23.96
C ARG A 453 8.60 -1.70 22.73
N MET A 454 8.28 -2.97 22.92
CA MET A 454 8.01 -3.88 21.80
C MET A 454 6.87 -3.36 20.91
N CYS A 455 6.87 -3.64 19.62
CA CYS A 455 5.84 -3.16 18.70
C CYS A 455 4.42 -3.63 19.13
N PRO A 456 3.43 -2.72 19.28
CA PRO A 456 2.05 -3.12 19.56
C PRO A 456 1.32 -3.62 18.30
N GLY A 457 1.77 -3.20 17.12
CA GLY A 457 1.14 -3.49 15.82
C GLY A 457 1.66 -4.74 15.12
N MET A 458 2.35 -5.64 15.81
CA MET A 458 2.92 -6.86 15.22
C MET A 458 1.85 -7.69 14.48
N ALA A 459 0.66 -7.87 15.08
CA ALA A 459 -0.42 -8.63 14.46
C ALA A 459 -0.96 -7.96 13.18
N LEU A 460 -1.16 -6.64 13.21
CA LEU A 460 -1.61 -5.88 12.05
C LEU A 460 -0.57 -5.90 10.92
N GLY A 461 0.71 -5.69 11.27
CA GLY A 461 1.80 -5.71 10.29
C GLY A 461 1.97 -7.06 9.60
N LEU A 462 1.88 -8.17 10.35
CA LEU A 462 1.94 -9.51 9.76
C LEU A 462 0.73 -9.80 8.86
N ALA A 463 -0.49 -9.41 9.28
CA ALA A 463 -1.69 -9.55 8.44
C ALA A 463 -1.56 -8.76 7.12
N ASN A 464 -0.97 -7.57 7.17
CA ASN A 464 -0.68 -6.73 6.01
C ASN A 464 0.51 -7.23 5.15
N VAL A 465 1.20 -8.30 5.54
CA VAL A 465 2.30 -8.93 4.78
C VAL A 465 1.89 -10.30 4.26
N GLU A 466 1.29 -11.14 5.08
CA GLU A 466 1.00 -12.55 4.76
C GLU A 466 -0.01 -12.70 3.62
N LEU A 467 -1.19 -12.06 3.74
CA LEU A 467 -2.26 -12.14 2.74
C LEU A 467 -1.83 -11.64 1.34
N PRO A 468 -1.31 -10.41 1.18
CA PRO A 468 -0.87 -9.90 -0.12
C PRO A 468 0.28 -10.73 -0.72
N LEU A 469 1.26 -11.15 0.09
CA LEU A 469 2.39 -11.95 -0.41
C LEU A 469 1.90 -13.31 -0.93
N ALA A 470 1.07 -14.02 -0.15
CA ALA A 470 0.46 -15.27 -0.59
C ALA A 470 -0.36 -15.06 -1.88
N SER A 471 -1.19 -14.02 -1.94
CA SER A 471 -2.05 -13.77 -3.10
C SER A 471 -1.25 -13.47 -4.37
N LEU A 472 -0.17 -12.69 -4.26
CA LEU A 472 0.74 -12.40 -5.37
C LEU A 472 1.43 -13.68 -5.89
N LEU A 473 1.90 -14.55 -4.99
CA LEU A 473 2.52 -15.83 -5.36
C LEU A 473 1.52 -16.83 -5.94
N PHE A 474 0.27 -16.80 -5.46
CA PHE A 474 -0.79 -17.66 -5.97
C PHE A 474 -1.11 -17.33 -7.43
N HIS A 475 -1.39 -16.05 -7.71
CA HIS A 475 -1.91 -15.62 -9.01
C HIS A 475 -0.84 -15.41 -10.08
N PHE A 476 0.39 -15.03 -9.72
CA PHE A 476 1.40 -14.59 -10.69
C PHE A 476 2.72 -15.37 -10.60
N ASP A 477 3.35 -15.59 -11.75
CA ASP A 477 4.80 -15.72 -11.84
C ASP A 477 5.41 -14.35 -12.18
N TRP A 478 6.71 -14.19 -11.94
CA TRP A 478 7.39 -12.89 -12.05
C TRP A 478 8.63 -12.99 -12.94
N GLU A 479 8.78 -12.02 -13.84
CA GLU A 479 9.99 -11.80 -14.62
C GLU A 479 10.56 -10.42 -14.31
N VAL A 480 11.88 -10.27 -14.31
CA VAL A 480 12.53 -8.96 -14.22
C VAL A 480 13.03 -8.57 -15.62
N PRO A 481 12.53 -7.48 -16.22
CA PRO A 481 12.98 -7.06 -17.54
C PRO A 481 14.50 -6.81 -17.58
N GLY A 482 15.18 -7.47 -18.52
CA GLY A 482 16.62 -7.27 -18.75
C GLY A 482 17.55 -7.94 -17.73
N LEU A 483 17.02 -8.71 -16.76
CA LEU A 483 17.83 -9.46 -15.80
C LEU A 483 18.12 -10.86 -16.34
N ALA A 484 19.38 -11.14 -16.67
CA ALA A 484 19.82 -12.47 -17.11
C ALA A 484 20.10 -13.40 -15.92
N ASP A 485 20.75 -12.87 -14.87
CA ASP A 485 21.06 -13.60 -13.65
C ASP A 485 20.31 -12.99 -12.45
N PRO A 486 19.40 -13.74 -11.79
CA PRO A 486 18.75 -13.32 -10.55
C PRO A 486 19.71 -12.83 -9.46
N ALA A 487 20.94 -13.36 -9.38
CA ALA A 487 21.93 -12.97 -8.37
C ALA A 487 22.41 -11.51 -8.51
N GLU A 488 22.33 -10.94 -9.72
CA GLU A 488 22.68 -9.56 -10.05
C GLU A 488 21.56 -8.55 -9.73
N PHE A 489 20.43 -9.00 -9.21
CA PHE A 489 19.33 -8.11 -8.84
C PHE A 489 19.77 -7.09 -7.79
N ASP A 490 19.48 -5.81 -8.05
CA ASP A 490 19.90 -4.72 -7.16
C ASP A 490 19.17 -4.77 -5.81
N MET A 491 19.96 -4.95 -4.75
CA MET A 491 19.52 -5.03 -3.35
C MET A 491 20.04 -3.86 -2.53
N THR A 492 20.45 -2.76 -3.17
CA THR A 492 20.99 -1.58 -2.49
C THR A 492 19.93 -0.97 -1.58
N GLU A 493 20.34 -0.65 -0.36
CA GLU A 493 19.50 -0.08 0.69
C GLU A 493 19.55 1.46 0.66
N ALA A 494 18.39 2.11 0.78
CA ALA A 494 18.29 3.54 1.04
C ALA A 494 17.99 3.79 2.52
N PHE A 495 18.76 4.68 3.15
CA PHE A 495 18.61 4.98 4.57
C PHE A 495 17.42 5.89 4.86
N GLY A 496 16.70 5.55 5.93
CA GLY A 496 15.67 6.35 6.59
C GLY A 496 15.43 5.81 7.99
N ILE A 497 14.39 6.28 8.68
CA ILE A 497 13.89 5.60 9.89
C ILE A 497 13.45 4.17 9.56
N THR A 498 12.91 3.97 8.35
CA THR A 498 12.76 2.68 7.69
C THR A 498 13.83 2.50 6.60
N VAL A 499 14.37 1.30 6.46
CA VAL A 499 15.32 0.96 5.38
C VAL A 499 14.59 0.24 4.26
N ARG A 500 14.44 0.96 3.15
CA ARG A 500 13.81 0.50 1.92
C ARG A 500 14.88 0.17 0.87
N ARG A 501 14.47 -0.52 -0.18
CA ARG A 501 15.32 -0.67 -1.37
C ARG A 501 15.47 0.67 -2.09
N GLU A 502 16.67 0.98 -2.56
CA GLU A 502 16.96 2.22 -3.28
C GLU A 502 16.31 2.23 -4.67
N ALA A 503 16.55 1.19 -5.46
CA ALA A 503 15.96 1.05 -6.79
C ALA A 503 14.46 0.66 -6.74
N ASN A 504 13.67 1.18 -7.69
CA ASN A 504 12.26 0.83 -7.84
C ASN A 504 12.04 -0.62 -8.28
N LEU A 505 11.09 -1.32 -7.65
CA LEU A 505 10.80 -2.74 -7.93
C LEU A 505 9.95 -2.86 -9.19
N VAL A 506 10.61 -2.87 -10.36
CA VAL A 506 9.95 -3.00 -11.67
C VAL A 506 10.02 -4.44 -12.16
N ILE A 507 8.87 -5.11 -12.21
CA ILE A 507 8.76 -6.53 -12.56
C ILE A 507 7.57 -6.77 -13.48
N ARG A 508 7.67 -7.75 -14.38
CA ARG A 508 6.59 -8.16 -15.28
C ARG A 508 5.82 -9.33 -14.65
N PRO A 509 4.51 -9.17 -14.39
CA PRO A 509 3.67 -10.26 -13.91
C PRO A 509 3.22 -11.16 -15.06
N ILE A 510 3.19 -12.47 -14.81
CA ILE A 510 2.60 -13.48 -15.69
C ILE A 510 1.44 -14.13 -14.95
N LEU A 511 0.22 -13.92 -15.42
CA LEU A 511 -0.97 -14.51 -14.80
C LEU A 511 -0.96 -16.04 -14.95
N ARG A 512 -1.08 -16.76 -13.83
CA ARG A 512 -1.12 -18.23 -13.76
C ARG A 512 -2.44 -18.77 -13.25
N VAL A 513 -2.99 -18.14 -12.22
CA VAL A 513 -4.31 -18.46 -11.69
C VAL A 513 -5.20 -17.24 -11.90
N PRO A 514 -6.31 -17.34 -12.66
CA PRO A 514 -7.26 -16.25 -12.82
C PRO A 514 -7.76 -15.74 -11.47
N MET A 515 -8.04 -14.45 -11.38
CA MET A 515 -8.58 -13.85 -10.17
C MET A 515 -10.02 -14.35 -9.91
N PRO A 516 -10.44 -14.57 -8.65
CA PRO A 516 -11.85 -14.77 -8.32
C PRO A 516 -12.56 -13.46 -8.61
N GLY A 517 -13.30 -13.44 -9.72
CA GLY A 517 -13.81 -12.22 -10.32
C GLY A 517 -13.24 -11.90 -11.70
N ASP A 518 -12.43 -12.76 -12.32
CA ASP A 518 -12.15 -12.68 -13.77
C ASP A 518 -13.37 -13.03 -14.64
N VAL A 519 -14.47 -13.48 -14.03
CA VAL A 519 -15.81 -13.39 -14.65
C VAL A 519 -16.23 -11.92 -14.81
N PHE A 520 -15.82 -11.03 -13.90
CA PHE A 520 -15.98 -9.58 -14.01
C PHE A 520 -14.91 -8.89 -14.87
N GLY A 521 -13.74 -9.51 -15.14
CA GLY A 521 -12.82 -9.01 -16.18
C GLY A 521 -13.48 -9.02 -17.56
N ALA A 522 -14.14 -10.15 -17.90
CA ALA A 522 -14.96 -10.23 -19.10
C ALA A 522 -16.24 -9.37 -19.00
N GLY A 523 -16.94 -9.37 -17.86
CA GLY A 523 -18.20 -8.63 -17.68
C GLY A 523 -18.05 -7.10 -17.62
N SER A 524 -17.12 -6.58 -16.82
CA SER A 524 -16.93 -5.13 -16.63
C SER A 524 -16.31 -4.45 -17.85
N GLU A 525 -15.33 -5.08 -18.53
CA GLU A 525 -14.76 -4.51 -19.75
C GLU A 525 -15.77 -4.54 -20.90
N THR A 526 -16.53 -5.62 -21.06
CA THR A 526 -17.56 -5.70 -22.11
C THR A 526 -18.75 -4.78 -21.83
N SER A 527 -19.21 -4.65 -20.57
CA SER A 527 -20.24 -3.68 -20.18
C SER A 527 -19.75 -2.24 -20.35
N ALA A 528 -18.53 -1.90 -19.94
CA ALA A 528 -17.97 -0.55 -20.13
C ALA A 528 -17.79 -0.21 -21.62
N THR A 529 -17.35 -1.18 -22.42
CA THR A 529 -17.26 -1.03 -23.89
C THR A 529 -18.64 -0.78 -24.50
N THR A 530 -19.64 -1.57 -24.09
CA THR A 530 -21.04 -1.39 -24.55
C THR A 530 -21.58 -0.02 -24.15
N LEU A 531 -21.34 0.41 -22.90
CA LEU A 531 -21.76 1.73 -22.41
C LEU A 531 -21.12 2.87 -23.19
N GLY A 532 -19.81 2.76 -23.47
CA GLY A 532 -19.07 3.73 -24.27
C GLY A 532 -19.61 3.85 -25.70
N TRP A 533 -19.91 2.72 -26.35
CA TRP A 533 -20.53 2.71 -27.68
C TRP A 533 -21.97 3.23 -27.67
N ALA A 534 -22.77 2.87 -26.67
CA ALA A 534 -24.14 3.37 -26.54
C ALA A 534 -24.17 4.91 -26.45
N ILE A 535 -23.31 5.50 -25.61
CA ILE A 535 -23.20 6.97 -25.50
C ILE A 535 -22.68 7.58 -26.81
N ALA A 536 -21.66 6.99 -27.43
CA ALA A 536 -21.12 7.48 -28.70
C ALA A 536 -22.17 7.49 -29.82
N GLU A 537 -22.95 6.42 -29.96
CA GLU A 537 -24.03 6.33 -30.94
C GLU A 537 -25.18 7.29 -30.64
N LEU A 538 -25.54 7.47 -29.37
CA LEU A 538 -26.54 8.47 -29.00
C LEU A 538 -26.06 9.90 -29.31
N ILE A 539 -24.79 10.22 -29.07
CA ILE A 539 -24.20 11.53 -29.40
C ILE A 539 -24.26 11.77 -30.91
N ARG A 540 -23.86 10.78 -31.72
CA ARG A 540 -23.91 10.84 -33.18
C ARG A 540 -25.34 10.90 -33.73
N ASN A 541 -26.33 10.41 -32.97
CA ASN A 541 -27.75 10.37 -33.34
C ASN A 541 -28.63 11.15 -32.35
N PRO A 542 -28.66 12.50 -32.41
CA PRO A 542 -29.38 13.34 -31.44
C PRO A 542 -30.86 13.05 -31.28
N ALA A 543 -31.54 12.58 -32.34
CA ALA A 543 -32.94 12.20 -32.28
C ALA A 543 -33.17 10.99 -31.35
N ALA A 544 -32.28 9.99 -31.40
CA ALA A 544 -32.32 8.82 -30.52
C ALA A 544 -31.95 9.21 -29.08
N MET A 545 -30.91 10.03 -28.89
CA MET A 545 -30.54 10.60 -27.58
C MET A 545 -31.73 11.30 -26.92
N LYS A 546 -32.45 12.14 -27.67
CA LYS A 546 -33.61 12.87 -27.15
C LYS A 546 -34.73 11.94 -26.70
N LYS A 547 -35.05 10.90 -27.48
CA LYS A 547 -36.09 9.91 -27.13
C LYS A 547 -35.72 9.11 -25.88
N ALA A 548 -34.50 8.57 -25.83
CA ALA A 548 -34.02 7.80 -24.68
C ALA A 548 -33.95 8.65 -23.40
N THR A 549 -33.44 9.88 -23.51
CA THR A 549 -33.36 10.82 -22.39
C THR A 549 -34.75 11.21 -21.88
N ALA A 550 -35.71 11.46 -22.78
CA ALA A 550 -37.08 11.80 -22.41
C ALA A 550 -37.78 10.64 -21.68
N GLU A 551 -37.64 9.42 -22.19
CA GLU A 551 -38.19 8.21 -21.53
C GLU A 551 -37.63 8.04 -20.12
N VAL A 552 -36.30 8.06 -19.99
CA VAL A 552 -35.62 7.87 -18.70
C VAL A 552 -35.99 8.98 -17.71
N ARG A 553 -35.96 10.25 -18.12
CA ARG A 553 -36.33 11.37 -17.24
C ARG A 553 -37.79 11.32 -16.83
N GLN A 554 -38.69 10.91 -17.72
CA GLN A 554 -40.10 10.74 -17.39
C GLN A 554 -40.31 9.61 -16.38
N ALA A 555 -39.66 8.46 -16.57
CA ALA A 555 -39.80 7.30 -15.69
C ALA A 555 -39.33 7.57 -14.25
N PHE A 556 -38.26 8.35 -14.07
CA PHE A 556 -37.67 8.62 -12.75
C PHE A 556 -37.93 10.03 -12.21
N ALA A 557 -38.77 10.84 -12.87
CA ALA A 557 -39.06 12.22 -12.45
C ALA A 557 -39.56 12.32 -11.00
N ALA A 558 -40.39 11.37 -10.56
CA ALA A 558 -40.95 11.35 -9.21
C ALA A 558 -39.96 10.82 -8.15
N ALA A 559 -39.04 9.94 -8.54
CA ALA A 559 -38.08 9.30 -7.63
C ALA A 559 -36.84 10.17 -7.36
N GLY A 560 -36.50 11.09 -8.28
CA GLY A 560 -35.35 11.99 -8.15
C GLY A 560 -33.98 11.31 -8.35
N ALA A 561 -33.95 9.99 -8.51
CA ALA A 561 -32.76 9.20 -8.85
C ALA A 561 -33.17 7.92 -9.60
N VAL A 562 -32.26 7.39 -10.42
CA VAL A 562 -32.46 6.11 -11.10
C VAL A 562 -32.27 4.96 -10.12
N SER A 563 -33.17 3.98 -10.15
CA SER A 563 -33.10 2.76 -9.35
C SER A 563 -33.56 1.55 -10.16
N GLU A 564 -33.16 0.35 -9.75
CA GLU A 564 -33.41 -0.89 -10.50
C GLU A 564 -34.90 -1.20 -10.70
N GLY A 565 -35.77 -0.76 -9.78
CA GLY A 565 -37.18 -1.15 -9.74
C GLY A 565 -38.02 -0.74 -10.96
N ALA A 566 -37.59 0.27 -11.72
CA ALA A 566 -38.31 0.75 -12.91
C ALA A 566 -37.51 0.61 -14.22
N LEU A 567 -36.31 0.00 -14.20
CA LEU A 567 -35.50 -0.19 -15.40
C LEU A 567 -36.21 -1.04 -16.45
N GLY A 568 -36.95 -2.06 -16.02
CA GLY A 568 -37.71 -2.96 -16.91
C GLY A 568 -38.79 -2.25 -17.74
N GLU A 569 -39.17 -1.03 -17.39
CA GLU A 569 -40.20 -0.24 -18.10
C GLU A 569 -39.62 0.67 -19.20
N LEU A 570 -38.30 0.82 -19.28
CA LEU A 570 -37.60 1.69 -20.23
C LEU A 570 -37.48 1.06 -21.63
N ARG A 571 -38.61 0.99 -22.34
CA ARG A 571 -38.72 0.28 -23.62
C ARG A 571 -37.72 0.78 -24.66
N TYR A 572 -37.62 2.10 -24.87
CA TYR A 572 -36.74 2.69 -25.88
C TYR A 572 -35.26 2.55 -25.49
N LEU A 573 -34.91 2.65 -24.21
CA LEU A 573 -33.55 2.38 -23.72
C LEU A 573 -33.12 0.94 -24.05
N HIS A 574 -33.99 -0.05 -23.89
CA HIS A 574 -33.68 -1.43 -24.27
C HIS A 574 -33.46 -1.58 -25.79
N LEU A 575 -34.19 -0.83 -26.63
CA LEU A 575 -33.95 -0.82 -28.08
C LEU A 575 -32.56 -0.26 -28.42
N VAL A 576 -32.15 0.82 -27.74
CA VAL A 576 -30.81 1.42 -27.87
C VAL A 576 -29.73 0.41 -27.51
N ILE A 577 -29.89 -0.32 -26.41
CA ILE A 577 -28.92 -1.33 -25.97
C ILE A 577 -28.84 -2.50 -26.97
N ARG A 578 -29.97 -2.96 -27.49
CA ARG A 578 -30.02 -4.02 -28.52
C ARG A 578 -29.31 -3.60 -29.80
N GLU A 579 -29.57 -2.39 -30.29
CA GLU A 579 -28.93 -1.87 -31.49
C GLU A 579 -27.43 -1.61 -31.28
N THR A 580 -27.05 -1.15 -30.09
CA THR A 580 -25.63 -0.99 -29.71
C THR A 580 -24.91 -2.34 -29.73
N LEU A 581 -25.49 -3.38 -29.12
CA LEU A 581 -24.87 -4.71 -29.08
C LEU A 581 -24.86 -5.42 -30.45
N ARG A 582 -25.78 -5.05 -31.36
CA ARG A 582 -25.77 -5.52 -32.75
C ARG A 582 -24.62 -4.90 -33.55
N LEU A 583 -24.46 -3.58 -33.46
CA LEU A 583 -23.45 -2.84 -34.22
C LEU A 583 -22.07 -2.96 -33.59
N HIS A 584 -21.95 -2.83 -32.28
CA HIS A 584 -20.68 -2.86 -31.57
C HIS A 584 -20.67 -4.01 -30.55
N PRO A 585 -20.71 -5.28 -31.01
CA PRO A 585 -20.65 -6.40 -30.10
C PRO A 585 -19.30 -6.39 -29.37
N PRO A 586 -19.27 -6.41 -28.03
CA PRO A 586 -18.03 -6.32 -27.28
C PRO A 586 -17.03 -7.41 -27.66
N ALA A 587 -17.49 -8.61 -28.03
CA ALA A 587 -16.65 -9.71 -28.50
C ALA A 587 -17.00 -10.08 -29.96
N PRO A 588 -16.45 -9.40 -30.98
CA PRO A 588 -16.90 -9.48 -32.38
C PRO A 588 -16.75 -10.87 -33.02
N LEU A 589 -15.82 -11.68 -32.51
CA LEU A 589 -15.53 -13.03 -33.03
C LEU A 589 -15.98 -14.15 -32.09
N LEU A 590 -16.69 -13.79 -31.00
CA LEU A 590 -16.96 -14.64 -29.83
C LEU A 590 -15.68 -15.30 -29.27
N VAL A 591 -15.83 -16.03 -28.17
CA VAL A 591 -14.73 -16.85 -27.64
C VAL A 591 -14.46 -18.00 -28.62
N PRO A 592 -13.21 -18.19 -29.08
CA PRO A 592 -12.87 -19.26 -30.02
C PRO A 592 -13.30 -20.63 -29.52
N ARG A 593 -13.82 -21.46 -30.43
CA ARG A 593 -14.20 -22.85 -30.14
C ARG A 593 -13.24 -23.81 -30.84
N GLU A 594 -13.03 -24.99 -30.29
CA GLU A 594 -12.26 -26.04 -30.97
C GLU A 594 -13.18 -27.19 -31.38
N CYS A 595 -13.07 -27.61 -32.63
CA CYS A 595 -13.76 -28.76 -33.17
C CYS A 595 -13.18 -30.05 -32.55
N ARG A 596 -13.93 -30.73 -31.68
CA ARG A 596 -13.43 -31.93 -30.98
C ARG A 596 -13.50 -33.20 -31.82
N GLU A 597 -14.42 -33.24 -32.77
CA GLU A 597 -14.67 -34.37 -33.66
C GLU A 597 -14.98 -33.82 -35.05
N PRO A 598 -14.54 -34.47 -36.15
CA PRO A 598 -14.83 -33.98 -37.49
C PRO A 598 -16.34 -33.78 -37.69
N CYS A 599 -16.74 -32.62 -38.18
CA CYS A 599 -18.15 -32.31 -38.41
C CYS A 599 -18.35 -31.54 -39.71
N LYS A 600 -19.61 -31.38 -40.13
CA LYS A 600 -19.97 -30.52 -41.26
C LYS A 600 -20.68 -29.27 -40.77
N VAL A 601 -20.27 -28.10 -41.25
CA VAL A 601 -20.96 -26.82 -41.04
C VAL A 601 -21.43 -26.30 -42.39
N LEU A 602 -22.74 -26.17 -42.59
CA LEU A 602 -23.33 -25.79 -43.89
C LEU A 602 -22.83 -26.64 -45.08
N GLY A 603 -22.55 -27.93 -44.84
CA GLY A 603 -22.03 -28.86 -45.84
C GLY A 603 -20.50 -28.90 -45.97
N TYR A 604 -19.78 -27.92 -45.40
CA TYR A 604 -18.32 -27.86 -45.41
C TYR A 604 -17.72 -28.72 -44.29
N ASP A 605 -16.68 -29.49 -44.61
CA ASP A 605 -15.97 -30.32 -43.64
C ASP A 605 -15.08 -29.48 -42.72
N VAL A 606 -15.25 -29.66 -41.41
CA VAL A 606 -14.45 -29.03 -40.35
C VAL A 606 -13.70 -30.14 -39.61
N PRO A 607 -12.37 -30.26 -39.81
CA PRO A 607 -11.56 -31.29 -39.15
C PRO A 607 -11.50 -31.10 -37.63
N ARG A 608 -11.25 -32.21 -36.91
CA ARG A 608 -10.88 -32.17 -35.50
C ARG A 608 -9.64 -31.30 -35.27
N GLY A 609 -9.63 -30.55 -34.17
CA GLY A 609 -8.57 -29.61 -33.80
C GLY A 609 -8.70 -28.24 -34.48
N THR A 610 -9.68 -28.05 -35.37
CA THR A 610 -9.90 -26.75 -36.03
C THR A 610 -10.46 -25.73 -35.03
N GLN A 611 -9.82 -24.57 -34.94
CA GLN A 611 -10.35 -23.43 -34.20
C GLN A 611 -11.43 -22.73 -35.04
N VAL A 612 -12.60 -22.53 -34.46
CA VAL A 612 -13.77 -21.90 -35.08
C VAL A 612 -14.05 -20.57 -34.39
N LEU A 613 -14.07 -19.51 -35.19
CA LEU A 613 -14.42 -18.15 -34.77
C LEU A 613 -15.79 -17.81 -35.37
N VAL A 614 -16.69 -17.26 -34.56
CA VAL A 614 -18.03 -16.86 -35.02
C VAL A 614 -18.03 -15.35 -35.13
N ASN A 615 -17.96 -14.84 -36.36
CA ASN A 615 -17.88 -13.41 -36.63
C ASN A 615 -19.26 -12.73 -36.50
N ILE A 616 -19.67 -12.45 -35.27
CA ILE A 616 -20.94 -11.79 -34.98
C ILE A 616 -20.96 -10.31 -35.41
N TRP A 617 -19.79 -9.68 -35.54
CA TRP A 617 -19.67 -8.33 -36.09
C TRP A 617 -20.13 -8.27 -37.56
N ALA A 618 -19.75 -9.27 -38.35
CA ALA A 618 -20.19 -9.40 -39.75
C ALA A 618 -21.66 -9.81 -39.85
N ILE A 619 -22.10 -10.78 -39.02
CA ILE A 619 -23.52 -11.21 -38.98
C ILE A 619 -24.44 -10.03 -38.63
N GLY A 620 -24.03 -9.20 -37.67
CA GLY A 620 -24.74 -7.99 -37.26
C GLY A 620 -24.89 -6.95 -38.37
N ARG A 621 -24.05 -6.99 -39.41
CA ARG A 621 -24.03 -6.04 -40.54
C ARG A 621 -24.48 -6.65 -41.87
N ASP A 622 -24.89 -7.91 -41.88
CA ASP A 622 -25.27 -8.58 -43.13
C ASP A 622 -26.66 -8.12 -43.59
N PRO A 623 -26.80 -7.56 -44.80
CA PRO A 623 -28.09 -7.09 -45.32
C PRO A 623 -29.11 -8.22 -45.49
N ARG A 624 -28.68 -9.49 -45.54
CA ARG A 624 -29.59 -10.65 -45.60
C ARG A 624 -30.34 -10.86 -44.30
N TYR A 625 -29.73 -10.54 -43.15
CA TYR A 625 -30.29 -10.77 -41.82
C TYR A 625 -30.95 -9.52 -41.23
N TRP A 626 -30.59 -8.34 -41.72
CA TRP A 626 -31.06 -7.04 -41.23
C TRP A 626 -31.67 -6.19 -42.35
N PRO A 627 -32.85 -6.59 -42.89
CA PRO A 627 -33.52 -5.86 -43.97
C PRO A 627 -34.13 -4.53 -43.48
N GLY A 628 -34.58 -3.70 -44.43
CA GLY A 628 -35.36 -2.49 -44.12
C GLY A 628 -34.55 -1.22 -43.87
N GLY A 629 -33.29 -1.14 -44.32
CA GLY A 629 -32.42 0.04 -44.21
C GLY A 629 -30.95 -0.35 -44.38
N SER A 630 -30.01 0.58 -44.15
CA SER A 630 -28.60 0.22 -44.08
C SER A 630 -28.34 -0.62 -42.81
N PRO A 631 -27.67 -1.79 -42.91
CA PRO A 631 -27.28 -2.57 -41.73
C PRO A 631 -26.25 -1.86 -40.86
N GLU A 632 -25.50 -0.90 -41.41
CA GLU A 632 -24.48 -0.14 -40.68
C GLU A 632 -25.06 1.08 -39.95
N GLU A 633 -26.31 1.44 -40.26
CA GLU A 633 -27.00 2.55 -39.60
C GLU A 633 -27.47 2.15 -38.20
N PHE A 634 -27.16 2.99 -37.21
CA PHE A 634 -27.67 2.88 -35.84
C PHE A 634 -29.14 3.31 -35.80
N ARG A 635 -30.04 2.34 -35.71
CA ARG A 635 -31.49 2.55 -35.69
C ARG A 635 -32.17 1.70 -34.62
N PRO A 636 -32.30 2.19 -33.37
CA PRO A 636 -32.98 1.47 -32.29
C PRO A 636 -34.38 0.97 -32.66
N GLU A 637 -35.13 1.74 -33.45
CA GLU A 637 -36.48 1.42 -33.92
C GLU A 637 -36.55 0.09 -34.68
N ARG A 638 -35.43 -0.43 -35.18
CA ARG A 638 -35.32 -1.78 -35.79
C ARG A 638 -35.84 -2.89 -34.88
N PHE A 639 -35.75 -2.70 -33.56
CA PHE A 639 -36.25 -3.63 -32.55
C PHE A 639 -37.65 -3.25 -32.02
N GLY A 640 -38.28 -2.22 -32.58
CA GLY A 640 -39.59 -1.73 -32.16
C GLY A 640 -40.76 -2.61 -32.62
N ASP A 641 -41.92 -2.44 -32.00
CA ASP A 641 -43.12 -3.22 -32.28
C ASP A 641 -43.52 -3.14 -33.77
N GLY A 642 -43.71 -4.30 -34.41
CA GLY A 642 -44.08 -4.41 -35.83
C GLY A 642 -42.91 -4.62 -36.79
N GLU A 643 -41.66 -4.50 -36.32
CA GLU A 643 -40.46 -4.79 -37.14
C GLU A 643 -40.05 -6.27 -37.08
N PRO A 644 -39.41 -6.82 -38.13
CA PRO A 644 -38.96 -8.21 -38.15
C PRO A 644 -38.00 -8.59 -37.01
N ALA A 645 -37.24 -7.63 -36.48
CA ALA A 645 -36.29 -7.86 -35.40
C ALA A 645 -36.88 -7.67 -33.99
N ALA A 646 -38.15 -7.27 -33.85
CA ALA A 646 -38.81 -7.05 -32.55
C ALA A 646 -38.82 -8.29 -31.64
N VAL A 647 -38.97 -9.47 -32.26
CA VAL A 647 -39.03 -10.77 -31.57
C VAL A 647 -37.66 -11.32 -31.19
N ARG A 648 -36.57 -10.75 -31.70
CA ARG A 648 -35.21 -11.26 -31.46
C ARG A 648 -34.78 -10.93 -30.04
N ASP A 649 -34.21 -11.91 -29.35
CA ASP A 649 -33.66 -11.73 -28.01
C ASP A 649 -32.24 -12.28 -27.86
N PHE A 650 -31.66 -12.08 -26.68
CA PHE A 650 -30.28 -12.47 -26.38
C PHE A 650 -30.14 -13.92 -25.91
N LYS A 651 -31.22 -14.71 -25.86
CA LYS A 651 -31.23 -16.08 -25.32
C LYS A 651 -30.62 -17.11 -26.29
N GLY A 652 -29.89 -16.64 -27.31
CA GLY A 652 -29.14 -17.45 -28.26
C GLY A 652 -29.98 -18.44 -29.05
N THR A 653 -31.25 -18.12 -29.26
CA THR A 653 -32.15 -18.79 -30.22
C THR A 653 -32.21 -18.06 -31.56
N ASP A 654 -31.92 -16.75 -31.56
CA ASP A 654 -31.84 -15.89 -32.75
C ASP A 654 -30.37 -15.76 -33.18
N TYR A 655 -29.96 -16.55 -34.18
CA TYR A 655 -28.55 -16.63 -34.59
C TYR A 655 -28.04 -15.39 -35.32
N GLU A 656 -28.94 -14.49 -35.71
CA GLU A 656 -28.66 -13.19 -36.28
C GLU A 656 -28.19 -12.18 -35.21
N LEU A 657 -28.51 -12.40 -33.93
CA LEU A 657 -28.17 -11.50 -32.81
C LEU A 657 -27.57 -12.29 -31.64
N LEU A 658 -26.24 -12.40 -31.62
CA LEU A 658 -25.53 -13.26 -30.67
C LEU A 658 -24.48 -12.53 -29.79
N PRO A 659 -24.76 -11.37 -29.19
CA PRO A 659 -23.75 -10.65 -28.39
C PRO A 659 -23.28 -11.44 -27.15
N PHE A 660 -24.08 -12.41 -26.69
CA PHE A 660 -23.76 -13.30 -25.58
C PHE A 660 -23.48 -14.75 -26.02
N GLY A 661 -23.39 -15.00 -27.33
CA GLY A 661 -23.24 -16.33 -27.92
C GLY A 661 -24.47 -17.23 -27.79
N ALA A 662 -24.32 -18.49 -28.20
CA ALA A 662 -25.40 -19.49 -28.17
C ALA A 662 -24.94 -20.88 -27.70
N GLY A 663 -25.90 -21.71 -27.29
CA GLY A 663 -25.70 -23.09 -26.86
C GLY A 663 -24.97 -23.24 -25.51
N ARG A 664 -24.29 -24.37 -25.30
CA ARG A 664 -23.64 -24.74 -24.02
C ARG A 664 -22.51 -23.81 -23.54
N ARG A 665 -22.10 -22.85 -24.36
CA ARG A 665 -21.05 -21.85 -24.08
C ARG A 665 -21.58 -20.42 -24.24
N MET A 666 -22.90 -20.23 -24.13
CA MET A 666 -23.51 -18.92 -23.97
C MET A 666 -22.98 -18.25 -22.69
N CYS A 667 -22.87 -16.93 -22.71
CA CYS A 667 -22.37 -16.13 -21.59
C CYS A 667 -23.22 -16.36 -20.34
N PRO A 668 -22.67 -16.94 -19.26
CA PRO A 668 -23.41 -17.12 -18.01
C PRO A 668 -23.70 -15.79 -17.30
N GLY A 669 -22.97 -14.72 -17.64
CA GLY A 669 -23.09 -13.39 -17.06
C GLY A 669 -24.05 -12.45 -17.78
N MET A 670 -24.88 -12.92 -18.73
CA MET A 670 -25.74 -12.07 -19.55
C MET A 670 -26.62 -11.12 -18.73
N ALA A 671 -27.35 -11.63 -17.73
CA ALA A 671 -28.25 -10.82 -16.91
C ALA A 671 -27.52 -9.71 -16.15
N LEU A 672 -26.35 -10.03 -15.58
CA LEU A 672 -25.50 -9.08 -14.88
C LEU A 672 -24.87 -8.06 -15.83
N GLY A 673 -24.42 -8.51 -17.01
CA GLY A 673 -23.84 -7.65 -18.04
C GLY A 673 -24.83 -6.61 -18.56
N LEU A 674 -26.10 -7.00 -18.75
CA LEU A 674 -27.18 -6.09 -19.12
C LEU A 674 -27.50 -5.10 -17.99
N ALA A 675 -27.63 -5.57 -16.74
CA ALA A 675 -27.84 -4.68 -15.59
C ALA A 675 -26.73 -3.62 -15.45
N ASN A 676 -25.47 -4.03 -15.65
CA ASN A 676 -24.29 -3.15 -15.63
C ASN A 676 -24.20 -2.18 -16.83
N VAL A 677 -25.08 -2.29 -17.82
CA VAL A 677 -25.22 -1.32 -18.91
C VAL A 677 -26.47 -0.48 -18.72
N GLU A 678 -27.61 -1.11 -18.42
CA GLU A 678 -28.92 -0.48 -18.25
C GLU A 678 -28.91 0.58 -17.14
N LEU A 679 -28.48 0.20 -15.93
CA LEU A 679 -28.50 1.10 -14.78
C LEU A 679 -27.56 2.30 -14.97
N PRO A 680 -26.27 2.13 -15.36
CA PRO A 680 -25.40 3.27 -15.61
C PRO A 680 -25.86 4.13 -16.79
N LEU A 681 -26.30 3.53 -17.91
CA LEU A 681 -26.76 4.30 -19.06
C LEU A 681 -27.99 5.14 -18.71
N ALA A 682 -28.97 4.56 -18.01
CA ALA A 682 -30.12 5.30 -17.51
C ALA A 682 -29.69 6.44 -16.57
N SER A 683 -28.78 6.17 -15.62
CA SER A 683 -28.26 7.19 -14.71
C SER A 683 -27.56 8.34 -15.45
N LEU A 684 -26.76 8.04 -16.46
CA LEU A 684 -26.07 9.03 -17.29
C LEU A 684 -27.06 9.92 -18.06
N LEU A 685 -28.09 9.34 -18.66
CA LEU A 685 -29.13 10.08 -19.40
C LEU A 685 -30.06 10.88 -18.47
N PHE A 686 -30.33 10.36 -17.27
CA PHE A 686 -31.16 11.03 -16.28
C PHE A 686 -30.50 12.32 -15.78
N HIS A 687 -29.25 12.22 -15.31
CA HIS A 687 -28.57 13.31 -14.62
C HIS A 687 -27.93 14.34 -15.56
N PHE A 688 -27.50 13.95 -16.76
CA PHE A 688 -26.65 14.79 -17.60
C PHE A 688 -27.21 14.99 -19.01
N ASP A 689 -27.00 16.18 -19.56
CA ASP A 689 -26.87 16.39 -21.01
C ASP A 689 -25.36 16.30 -21.36
N TRP A 690 -25.05 16.03 -22.62
CA TRP A 690 -23.67 15.81 -23.08
C TRP A 690 -23.26 16.82 -24.15
N GLU A 691 -22.09 17.43 -23.97
CA GLU A 691 -21.44 18.29 -24.95
C GLU A 691 -20.12 17.66 -25.39
N VAL A 692 -19.81 17.68 -26.68
CA VAL A 692 -18.51 17.24 -27.21
C VAL A 692 -17.68 18.47 -27.56
N PRO A 693 -16.57 18.75 -26.85
CA PRO A 693 -15.76 19.93 -27.09
C PRO A 693 -15.24 19.98 -28.54
N GLY A 694 -15.57 21.05 -29.26
CA GLY A 694 -15.08 21.30 -30.62
C GLY A 694 -15.81 20.54 -31.74
N LEU A 695 -16.88 19.80 -31.44
CA LEU A 695 -17.70 19.13 -32.43
C LEU A 695 -18.85 20.04 -32.89
N ALA A 696 -18.83 20.46 -34.15
CA ALA A 696 -19.90 21.30 -34.73
C ALA A 696 -21.03 20.45 -35.34
N ASP A 697 -20.69 19.32 -35.96
CA ASP A 697 -21.63 18.36 -36.54
C ASP A 697 -21.49 16.99 -35.86
N PRO A 698 -22.55 16.46 -35.22
CA PRO A 698 -22.56 15.10 -34.66
C PRO A 698 -22.13 14.00 -35.64
N ALA A 699 -22.36 14.19 -36.95
CA ALA A 699 -21.98 13.21 -37.98
C ALA A 699 -20.45 13.04 -38.12
N GLU A 700 -19.67 14.06 -37.73
CA GLU A 700 -18.20 14.07 -37.75
C GLU A 700 -17.58 13.40 -36.50
N PHE A 701 -18.41 12.91 -35.56
CA PHE A 701 -17.92 12.24 -34.37
C PHE A 701 -17.18 10.94 -34.73
N ASP A 702 -15.97 10.78 -34.18
CA ASP A 702 -15.12 9.64 -34.50
C ASP A 702 -15.70 8.32 -33.97
N MET A 703 -16.01 7.41 -34.90
CA MET A 703 -16.57 6.07 -34.63
C MET A 703 -15.59 4.96 -35.04
N THR A 704 -14.30 5.27 -35.19
CA THR A 704 -13.28 4.27 -35.52
C THR A 704 -13.17 3.20 -34.44
N GLU A 705 -13.12 1.94 -34.89
CA GLU A 705 -12.99 0.76 -34.03
C GLU A 705 -11.53 0.35 -33.94
N ALA A 706 -11.03 0.16 -32.71
CA ALA A 706 -9.73 -0.47 -32.46
C ALA A 706 -9.93 -1.94 -32.08
N PHE A 707 -9.19 -2.82 -32.76
CA PHE A 707 -9.29 -4.26 -32.59
C PHE A 707 -8.44 -4.76 -31.41
N GLY A 708 -9.08 -5.49 -30.49
CA GLY A 708 -8.46 -6.17 -29.34
C GLY A 708 -9.25 -7.44 -28.97
N ILE A 709 -9.13 -7.92 -27.72
CA ILE A 709 -10.04 -8.98 -27.20
C ILE A 709 -11.50 -8.49 -27.23
N THR A 710 -11.69 -7.18 -27.00
CA THR A 710 -12.95 -6.46 -27.22
C THR A 710 -12.84 -5.44 -28.36
N VAL A 711 -13.97 -5.06 -28.97
CA VAL A 711 -14.04 -3.95 -29.95
C VAL A 711 -14.35 -2.66 -29.23
N ARG A 712 -13.32 -1.84 -29.02
CA ARG A 712 -13.41 -0.53 -28.38
C ARG A 712 -13.25 0.59 -29.41
N ARG A 713 -13.59 1.82 -29.03
CA ARG A 713 -13.26 3.01 -29.83
C ARG A 713 -11.73 3.18 -29.90
N GLU A 714 -11.22 3.57 -31.06
CA GLU A 714 -9.79 3.89 -31.24
C GLU A 714 -9.40 5.15 -30.44
N ALA A 715 -10.24 6.18 -30.53
CA ALA A 715 -10.13 7.38 -29.71
C ALA A 715 -10.95 7.27 -28.40
N ASN A 716 -10.39 7.81 -27.31
CA ASN A 716 -11.11 7.91 -26.03
C ASN A 716 -12.38 8.77 -26.16
N LEU A 717 -13.41 8.45 -25.37
CA LEU A 717 -14.64 9.24 -25.31
C LEU A 717 -14.41 10.49 -24.45
N VAL A 718 -14.16 11.62 -25.10
CA VAL A 718 -13.96 12.91 -24.45
C VAL A 718 -15.24 13.73 -24.58
N ILE A 719 -16.02 13.76 -23.49
CA ILE A 719 -17.31 14.44 -23.42
C ILE A 719 -17.41 15.25 -22.14
N ARG A 720 -18.11 16.39 -22.21
CA ARG A 720 -18.36 17.26 -21.08
C ARG A 720 -19.78 17.03 -20.56
N PRO A 721 -19.95 16.64 -19.29
CA PRO A 721 -21.27 16.51 -18.68
C PRO A 721 -21.84 17.88 -18.34
N ILE A 722 -23.12 18.10 -18.65
CA ILE A 722 -23.92 19.24 -18.22
C ILE A 722 -24.99 18.72 -17.27
N LEU A 723 -24.85 18.98 -15.97
CA LEU A 723 -25.79 18.51 -14.95
C LEU A 723 -27.18 19.13 -15.17
N ARG A 724 -28.22 18.28 -15.21
CA ARG A 724 -29.63 18.67 -15.35
C ARG A 724 -30.49 18.27 -14.17
N VAL A 725 -30.25 17.08 -13.61
CA VAL A 725 -30.91 16.61 -12.39
C VAL A 725 -29.84 16.41 -11.32
N PRO A 726 -29.92 17.09 -10.16
CA PRO A 726 -28.96 16.92 -9.07
C PRO A 726 -28.86 15.47 -8.62
N MET A 727 -27.66 15.03 -8.25
CA MET A 727 -27.46 13.72 -7.64
C MET A 727 -27.68 13.81 -6.13
N PRO A 728 -28.33 12.82 -5.49
CA PRO A 728 -28.48 12.81 -4.04
C PRO A 728 -27.10 12.81 -3.35
N GLY A 729 -26.82 13.85 -2.55
CA GLY A 729 -25.58 13.95 -1.76
C GLY A 729 -24.38 14.63 -2.44
N VAL A 730 -24.57 15.29 -3.59
CA VAL A 730 -23.55 16.12 -4.28
C VAL A 730 -23.98 17.58 -4.34
#